data_AF-A0A0D9NI98-F1
#
_entry.id   AF-A0A0D9NI98-F1
#
_cell.length_a   1.000
_cell.length_b   1.000
_cell.length_c   1.000
_cell.angle_alpha   90.00
_cell.angle_beta   90.00
_cell.angle_gamma   90.00
#
_symmetry.space_group_name_H-M   'P 1'
#
loop_
_entity.id
_entity.type
_entity.pdbx_description
1 polymer ?
#
loop_
_entity_poly.entity_id
_entity_poly.type
_entity_poly.pdbx_seq_one_letter_code
_entity_poly.pdbx_strand_id
1 'polypeptide(L)'
;MSQPNKPAVVAANPPLAPRLARNQCAMVVGEPSRRQFIGGQKLGLDTDIECFVMFIPKTDVENWYGFSIEVPLSADTEELGLGKWHTFNEAKRLVTTTDSLCITVKFPRESTSSEIMPVDGVLMRAFPPALQPGKVCQLNVTVRDPDAIQIEGIGMPFANPGHKCESWMRNGAVFEGKTLLDILQSGRYTFVVHRPDKPFSVDWDATRLPPPFQYPWGTDHYWDEQRYHDLADANKGPQFVPARSFDSDNSHLAVLTQSLAQDILWVDRAAKEIYSQFRMRVYFIGIGNVVPSHQYYVLLPLEPGFRTRFEAAWRRLAQGILELHIFDEVNLEGGPIANWLARIVDNPRSVDALANHVVKNHELILHNCVALHFDSGIDDYVRKIDAVCQFAPDSRPSNPALFGIEIGKDGRSLEGNQWDVTPVKQRLEVARAAVRGRGFYGVDIAVAPLAAGNPDHEGLQAAALGEKMPILPRVNMLNIASGPERGALMRQLLPNERGFFSEYLESRPLGLGLATAEPGFSRTSLLAVAAYGMIRTFKSIYVSAPTDVAVDNIAARMYETSRRVVETANGSMESGNPNRLRRLLVIRGYKPDDEMAAFLRLLRNPDLGDQAAPESAWRGASRWKLHLSLAYWALKILRSQAVEPLHQDDSTALYQFQARIDNVAELAVLRGVAAGDQPWRDYEAQPLTDNQVKCFLGELLLVADAVATTPTLSWQLPYKRWKDSNGHAVVIDQADNISRPDLYSVWGNTMIPLFLAGDEKQPQPTVRSAYDKDDKGNALNRHAADAGISALEFFKGTGWPVFRLNASRVATFGI
;
A
#
# COMPACT_ATOMS: atom_id res chain seq x y z
N MET A 1 64.17 40.65 -29.89
CA MET A 1 62.78 40.96 -29.50
C MET A 1 62.18 39.71 -28.90
N SER A 2 62.14 39.70 -27.58
CA SER A 2 61.60 38.66 -26.70
C SER A 2 60.07 38.69 -26.74
N GLN A 3 59.43 37.55 -26.95
CA GLN A 3 57.99 37.40 -26.71
C GLN A 3 57.73 37.42 -25.20
N PRO A 4 56.67 38.11 -24.72
CA PRO A 4 56.39 38.26 -23.30
C PRO A 4 55.80 36.96 -22.69
N ASN A 5 56.34 36.59 -21.52
CA ASN A 5 55.81 35.54 -20.65
C ASN A 5 54.36 35.84 -20.28
N LYS A 6 53.43 34.96 -20.68
CA LYS A 6 52.09 34.89 -20.06
C LYS A 6 52.24 34.30 -18.65
N PRO A 7 51.64 34.90 -17.61
CA PRO A 7 51.70 34.36 -16.26
C PRO A 7 50.97 33.02 -16.21
N ALA A 8 51.60 32.03 -15.58
CA ALA A 8 50.96 30.77 -15.23
C ALA A 8 49.81 31.08 -14.27
N VAL A 9 48.58 31.06 -14.78
CA VAL A 9 47.38 30.98 -13.93
C VAL A 9 47.42 29.60 -13.30
N VAL A 10 47.82 29.56 -12.03
CA VAL A 10 47.61 28.40 -11.17
C VAL A 10 46.10 28.21 -11.10
N ALA A 11 45.59 27.25 -11.87
CA ALA A 11 44.21 26.80 -11.73
C ALA A 11 44.05 26.35 -10.28
N ALA A 12 43.27 27.10 -9.49
CA ALA A 12 42.86 26.65 -8.18
C ALA A 12 42.25 25.25 -8.35
N ASN A 13 42.77 24.27 -7.61
CA ASN A 13 42.17 22.95 -7.57
C ASN A 13 40.66 23.13 -7.33
N PRO A 14 39.79 22.47 -8.12
CA PRO A 14 38.36 22.53 -7.86
C PRO A 14 38.11 22.13 -6.39
N PRO A 15 37.20 22.81 -5.67
CA PRO A 15 36.90 22.47 -4.28
C PRO A 15 36.56 20.99 -4.21
N LEU A 16 37.19 20.26 -3.27
CA LEU A 16 36.93 18.84 -3.08
C LEU A 16 35.42 18.62 -2.93
N ALA A 17 34.87 17.67 -3.68
CA ALA A 17 33.48 17.26 -3.52
C ALA A 17 33.21 16.89 -2.05
N PRO A 18 32.09 17.35 -1.46
CA PRO A 18 31.75 17.01 -0.09
C PRO A 18 31.59 15.49 0.05
N ARG A 19 32.12 14.93 1.14
CA ARG A 19 32.16 13.49 1.36
C ARG A 19 31.19 13.10 2.47
N LEU A 20 30.44 12.02 2.26
CA LEU A 20 29.65 11.40 3.31
C LEU A 20 30.56 11.01 4.49
N ALA A 21 30.20 11.47 5.69
CA ALA A 21 30.93 11.15 6.92
C ALA A 21 29.98 10.59 7.98
N ARG A 22 30.37 9.45 8.55
CA ARG A 22 29.72 8.80 9.71
C ARG A 22 30.82 8.48 10.71
N ASN A 23 30.88 9.25 11.80
CA ASN A 23 31.94 9.09 12.81
C ASN A 23 31.30 8.71 14.14
N GLN A 24 31.79 7.62 14.76
CA GLN A 24 31.32 7.22 16.08
C GLN A 24 31.71 8.24 17.15
N CYS A 25 30.80 8.47 18.09
CA CYS A 25 31.00 9.40 19.18
C CYS A 25 30.33 8.92 20.48
N ALA A 26 30.63 9.62 21.57
CA ALA A 26 29.81 9.63 22.78
C ALA A 26 29.20 11.01 22.93
N MET A 27 27.88 11.08 23.11
CA MET A 27 27.20 12.32 23.48
C MET A 27 27.32 12.51 24.99
N VAL A 28 27.76 13.69 25.42
CA VAL A 28 27.92 14.06 26.82
C VAL A 28 26.63 14.70 27.32
N VAL A 29 26.05 14.16 28.38
CA VAL A 29 24.85 14.66 29.03
C VAL A 29 25.19 15.03 30.48
N GLY A 30 24.71 16.19 30.93
CA GLY A 30 24.94 16.67 32.30
C GLY A 30 26.10 17.65 32.44
N GLU A 31 26.30 18.14 33.66
CA GLU A 31 27.32 19.14 33.98
C GLU A 31 28.72 18.51 34.18
N PRO A 32 29.82 19.28 34.11
CA PRO A 32 31.18 18.77 34.30
C PRO A 32 31.42 17.95 35.58
N SER A 33 30.66 18.24 36.63
CA SER A 33 30.70 17.56 37.94
C SER A 33 29.99 16.20 37.95
N ARG A 34 29.02 15.98 37.04
CA ARG A 34 28.20 14.76 36.98
C ARG A 34 27.77 14.50 35.54
N ARG A 35 28.58 13.72 34.82
CA ARG A 35 28.40 13.42 33.40
C ARG A 35 27.85 12.01 33.20
N GLN A 36 26.99 11.87 32.21
CA GLN A 36 26.58 10.60 31.63
C GLN A 36 26.86 10.62 30.13
N PHE A 37 27.06 9.44 29.56
CA PHE A 37 27.33 9.28 28.13
C PHE A 37 26.21 8.49 27.46
N ILE A 38 25.83 8.93 26.26
CA ILE A 38 25.03 8.14 25.32
C ILE A 38 25.97 7.68 24.20
N GLY A 39 26.12 6.38 24.07
CA GLY A 39 27.03 5.75 23.11
C GLY A 39 28.49 5.75 23.52
N GLY A 40 29.39 5.56 22.55
CA GLY A 40 30.83 5.61 22.77
C GLY A 40 31.55 4.25 22.90
N GLN A 41 31.01 3.18 22.33
CA GLN A 41 31.64 1.86 22.38
C GLN A 41 33.10 1.88 21.84
N LYS A 42 33.39 2.52 20.70
CA LYS A 42 34.77 2.71 20.20
C LYS A 42 35.64 3.66 21.01
N LEU A 43 35.05 4.38 21.95
CA LEU A 43 35.79 5.19 22.93
C LEU A 43 36.09 4.37 24.20
N GLY A 44 35.70 3.10 24.23
CA GLY A 44 35.93 2.15 25.32
C GLY A 44 34.86 2.17 26.41
N LEU A 45 33.74 2.87 26.20
CA LEU A 45 32.62 2.85 27.15
C LEU A 45 31.85 1.52 27.04
N ASP A 46 31.45 0.99 28.20
CA ASP A 46 30.64 -0.22 28.29
C ASP A 46 29.17 0.11 27.98
N THR A 47 28.83 0.10 26.69
CA THR A 47 27.47 0.31 26.21
C THR A 47 27.28 -0.34 24.84
N ASP A 48 26.07 -0.80 24.60
CA ASP A 48 25.54 -1.35 23.35
C ASP A 48 24.73 -0.34 22.53
N ILE A 49 24.52 0.86 23.07
CA ILE A 49 23.96 2.01 22.37
C ILE A 49 25.07 2.57 21.48
N GLU A 50 24.77 2.83 20.22
CA GLU A 50 25.71 3.53 19.34
C GLU A 50 25.28 4.98 19.13
N CYS A 51 26.26 5.88 18.98
CA CYS A 51 26.01 7.27 18.63
C CYS A 51 27.00 7.70 17.55
N PHE A 52 26.49 8.44 16.57
CA PHE A 52 27.26 8.89 15.42
C PHE A 52 26.98 10.35 15.14
N VAL A 53 28.03 11.12 14.84
CA VAL A 53 27.89 12.40 14.15
C VAL A 53 27.95 12.17 12.64
N MET A 54 27.03 12.79 11.92
CA MET A 54 26.68 12.48 10.54
C MET A 54 26.76 13.72 9.66
N PHE A 55 27.33 13.57 8.47
CA PHE A 55 27.35 14.58 7.42
C PHE A 55 26.99 13.91 6.09
N ILE A 56 25.83 14.27 5.53
CA ILE A 56 25.23 13.63 4.35
C ILE A 56 25.07 14.67 3.22
N PRO A 57 26.04 14.76 2.28
CA PRO A 57 26.00 15.66 1.14
C PRO A 57 25.64 14.91 -0.16
N LYS A 58 24.41 14.39 -0.25
CA LYS A 58 23.88 13.76 -1.48
C LYS A 58 23.31 14.84 -2.44
N THR A 59 22.85 14.48 -3.63
CA THR A 59 22.33 15.48 -4.61
C THR A 59 20.89 15.23 -5.03
N ASP A 60 20.40 14.04 -4.74
CA ASP A 60 19.14 13.45 -5.18
C ASP A 60 18.24 13.03 -4.01
N VAL A 61 18.66 13.34 -2.78
CA VAL A 61 17.91 13.19 -1.54
C VAL A 61 18.23 14.35 -0.59
N GLU A 62 17.51 14.43 0.53
CA GLU A 62 17.76 15.45 1.53
C GLU A 62 19.20 15.44 2.06
N ASN A 63 19.76 16.65 2.13
CA ASN A 63 21.11 16.93 2.58
C ASN A 63 21.11 17.50 3.98
N TRP A 64 21.76 16.80 4.90
CA TRP A 64 21.73 17.14 6.31
C TRP A 64 23.04 16.82 7.02
N TYR A 65 23.22 17.46 8.16
CA TYR A 65 24.26 17.12 9.13
C TYR A 65 23.64 17.18 10.53
N GLY A 66 24.19 16.40 11.45
CA GLY A 66 23.52 16.12 12.70
C GLY A 66 24.11 14.92 13.41
N PHE A 67 23.28 14.21 14.15
CA PHE A 67 23.69 12.98 14.80
C PHE A 67 22.60 11.92 14.75
N SER A 68 22.99 10.67 14.95
CA SER A 68 22.07 9.56 15.16
C SER A 68 22.42 8.78 16.42
N ILE A 69 21.39 8.20 17.03
CA ILE A 69 21.50 7.28 18.16
C ILE A 69 20.86 5.96 17.72
N GLU A 70 21.59 4.87 17.83
CA GLU A 70 21.07 3.53 17.59
C GLU A 70 20.84 2.86 18.94
N VAL A 71 19.58 2.60 19.27
CA VAL A 71 19.18 1.94 20.51
C VAL A 71 18.95 0.46 20.25
N PRO A 72 19.45 -0.45 21.11
CA PRO A 72 19.32 -1.89 20.92
C PRO A 72 17.87 -2.34 21.11
N LEU A 73 17.41 -3.23 20.23
CA LEU A 73 16.16 -3.99 20.36
C LEU A 73 16.44 -5.32 21.09
N SER A 74 15.42 -5.91 21.71
CA SER A 74 15.58 -7.23 22.33
C SER A 74 15.90 -8.29 21.27
N ALA A 75 16.76 -9.25 21.65
CA ALA A 75 17.06 -10.41 20.82
C ALA A 75 15.87 -11.39 20.73
N ASP A 76 15.01 -11.41 21.77
CA ASP A 76 13.97 -12.42 21.99
C ASP A 76 12.58 -11.94 21.56
N THR A 77 12.48 -10.85 20.79
CA THR A 77 11.19 -10.21 20.48
C THR A 77 10.19 -11.12 19.79
N GLU A 78 10.65 -12.09 19.01
CA GLU A 78 9.75 -13.04 18.36
C GLU A 78 9.21 -14.12 19.33
N GLU A 79 9.98 -14.51 20.35
CA GLU A 79 9.55 -15.42 21.42
C GLU A 79 8.61 -14.75 22.42
N LEU A 80 8.56 -13.42 22.41
CA LEU A 80 7.61 -12.62 23.20
C LEU A 80 6.37 -12.20 22.39
N GLY A 81 6.18 -12.75 21.18
CA GLY A 81 5.05 -12.39 20.31
C GLY A 81 5.08 -10.95 19.79
N LEU A 82 6.19 -10.23 19.92
CA LEU A 82 6.28 -8.82 19.52
C LEU A 82 6.54 -8.67 18.00
N GLY A 83 7.18 -9.67 17.39
CA GLY A 83 7.61 -9.69 15.99
C GLY A 83 9.08 -9.33 15.83
N LYS A 84 9.58 -9.28 14.58
CA LYS A 84 10.96 -8.91 14.24
C LYS A 84 11.01 -7.59 13.48
N TRP A 85 11.93 -6.71 13.86
CA TRP A 85 12.19 -5.44 13.19
C TRP A 85 13.11 -5.63 11.99
N HIS A 86 12.96 -4.73 11.04
CA HIS A 86 13.75 -4.69 9.82
C HIS A 86 14.13 -3.25 9.48
N THR A 87 15.18 -3.11 8.67
CA THR A 87 15.62 -1.83 8.11
C THR A 87 16.15 -2.04 6.70
N PHE A 88 16.17 -0.99 5.90
CA PHE A 88 16.77 -1.06 4.56
C PHE A 88 18.29 -1.09 4.66
N ASN A 89 18.91 -2.10 4.06
CA ASN A 89 20.37 -2.21 3.98
C ASN A 89 20.85 -1.63 2.65
N GLU A 90 21.47 -0.44 2.69
CA GLU A 90 21.97 0.24 1.47
C GLU A 90 22.97 -0.61 0.67
N ALA A 91 23.85 -1.36 1.34
CA ALA A 91 24.88 -2.17 0.68
C ALA A 91 24.28 -3.38 -0.07
N LYS A 92 23.29 -4.05 0.53
CA LYS A 92 22.60 -5.19 -0.07
C LYS A 92 21.44 -4.77 -0.98
N ARG A 93 21.02 -3.51 -0.92
CA ARG A 93 19.85 -2.95 -1.61
C ARG A 93 18.55 -3.70 -1.32
N LEU A 94 18.38 -4.19 -0.10
CA LEU A 94 17.21 -4.95 0.33
C LEU A 94 16.92 -4.75 1.82
N VAL A 95 15.69 -5.02 2.22
CA VAL A 95 15.25 -4.92 3.62
C VAL A 95 15.70 -6.15 4.41
N THR A 96 16.52 -5.96 5.44
CA THR A 96 17.04 -7.02 6.31
C THR A 96 16.57 -6.87 7.74
N THR A 97 16.64 -7.95 8.53
CA THR A 97 16.43 -7.86 9.98
C THR A 97 17.39 -6.87 10.61
N THR A 98 16.93 -6.18 11.66
CA THR A 98 17.75 -5.27 12.47
C THR A 98 17.59 -5.59 13.96
N ASP A 99 18.64 -5.31 14.71
CA ASP A 99 18.69 -5.44 16.17
C ASP A 99 18.82 -4.07 16.85
N SER A 100 18.69 -2.98 16.10
CA SER A 100 18.65 -1.62 16.61
C SER A 100 17.57 -0.77 15.93
N LEU A 101 17.05 0.20 16.67
CA LEU A 101 16.21 1.30 16.17
C LEU A 101 17.08 2.56 16.09
N CYS A 102 17.00 3.29 14.98
CA CYS A 102 17.77 4.50 14.75
C CYS A 102 16.90 5.76 15.00
N ILE A 103 17.38 6.64 15.86
CA ILE A 103 16.87 8.00 16.06
C ILE A 103 17.83 8.96 15.38
N THR A 104 17.33 9.84 14.53
CA THR A 104 18.16 10.81 13.79
C THR A 104 17.75 12.22 14.15
N VAL A 105 18.72 13.08 14.44
CA VAL A 105 18.55 14.51 14.71
C VAL A 105 19.30 15.30 13.67
N LYS A 106 18.58 16.14 12.92
CA LYS A 106 19.13 16.96 11.84
C LYS A 106 19.16 18.42 12.26
N PHE A 107 20.32 19.05 12.09
CA PHE A 107 20.51 20.43 12.48
C PHE A 107 20.11 21.41 11.36
N PRO A 108 19.41 22.50 11.70
CA PRO A 108 19.12 23.57 10.75
C PRO A 108 20.40 24.32 10.37
N ARG A 109 20.67 24.46 9.07
CA ARG A 109 21.96 24.96 8.56
C ARG A 109 22.30 26.38 9.00
N GLU A 110 21.33 27.27 8.94
CA GLU A 110 21.55 28.72 9.13
C GLU A 110 21.57 29.12 10.61
N SER A 111 20.91 28.34 11.47
CA SER A 111 20.82 28.61 12.91
C SER A 111 21.79 27.79 13.76
N THR A 112 22.64 26.96 13.15
CA THR A 112 23.58 26.10 13.89
C THR A 112 25.02 26.59 13.82
N SER A 113 25.66 26.64 14.98
CA SER A 113 27.10 26.87 15.13
C SER A 113 27.78 25.62 15.69
N SER A 114 29.00 25.35 15.25
CA SER A 114 29.80 24.20 15.72
C SER A 114 31.22 24.64 16.04
N GLU A 115 31.77 24.11 17.13
CA GLU A 115 33.15 24.32 17.55
C GLU A 115 33.84 22.96 17.71
N ILE A 116 34.98 22.78 17.06
CA ILE A 116 35.80 21.57 17.13
C ILE A 116 37.08 21.92 17.87
N MET A 117 37.37 21.20 18.94
CA MET A 117 38.54 21.43 19.79
C MET A 117 39.16 20.11 20.25
N PRO A 118 40.42 20.11 20.70
CA PRO A 118 40.99 18.98 21.44
C PRO A 118 40.13 18.68 22.67
N VAL A 119 39.98 17.39 23.01
CA VAL A 119 39.20 17.00 24.18
C VAL A 119 39.87 17.52 25.45
N ASP A 120 39.10 18.22 26.29
CA ASP A 120 39.63 18.80 27.52
C ASP A 120 40.15 17.71 28.49
N GLY A 121 41.15 18.04 29.32
CA GLY A 121 41.80 17.07 30.22
C GLY A 121 40.91 16.56 31.38
N VAL A 122 39.80 17.23 31.68
CA VAL A 122 38.77 16.79 32.65
C VAL A 122 37.81 15.81 31.99
N LEU A 123 37.39 16.06 30.76
CA LEU A 123 36.54 15.18 29.95
C LEU A 123 37.29 13.92 29.53
N MET A 124 38.57 14.02 29.16
CA MET A 124 39.41 12.86 28.86
C MET A 124 39.52 11.88 30.02
N ARG A 125 39.54 12.38 31.27
CA ARG A 125 39.61 11.54 32.48
C ARG A 125 38.34 10.72 32.73
N ALA A 126 37.23 11.05 32.07
CA ALA A 126 35.97 10.31 32.17
C ALA A 126 35.91 9.08 31.23
N PHE A 127 36.89 8.93 30.33
CA PHE A 127 37.01 7.79 29.42
C PHE A 127 38.11 6.81 29.89
N PRO A 128 38.11 5.55 29.42
CA PRO A 128 39.15 4.60 29.77
C PRO A 128 40.56 5.08 29.39
N PRO A 129 41.60 4.72 30.17
CA PRO A 129 42.99 5.14 29.92
C PRO A 129 43.56 4.75 28.55
N ALA A 130 42.95 3.76 27.88
CA ALA A 130 43.34 3.33 26.55
C ALA A 130 43.00 4.36 25.44
N LEU A 131 42.16 5.35 25.72
CA LEU A 131 41.77 6.37 24.75
C LEU A 131 42.90 7.41 24.57
N GLN A 132 43.44 7.49 23.35
CA GLN A 132 44.56 8.37 23.04
C GLN A 132 44.09 9.79 22.68
N PRO A 133 44.63 10.87 23.29
CA PRO A 133 44.21 12.26 23.03
C PRO A 133 44.27 12.70 21.57
N GLY A 134 45.25 12.20 20.79
CA GLY A 134 45.41 12.55 19.37
C GLY A 134 44.48 11.80 18.41
N LYS A 135 43.63 10.90 18.90
CA LYS A 135 42.69 10.09 18.09
C LYS A 135 41.23 10.54 18.22
N VAL A 136 40.98 11.53 19.08
CA VAL A 136 39.64 12.03 19.39
C VAL A 136 39.60 13.55 19.36
N CYS A 137 38.43 14.11 19.16
CA CYS A 137 38.17 15.54 19.32
C CYS A 137 36.83 15.77 20.01
N GLN A 138 36.65 16.96 20.55
CA GLN A 138 35.39 17.41 21.11
C GLN A 138 34.68 18.29 20.08
N LEU A 139 33.40 18.02 19.86
CA LEU A 139 32.49 18.81 19.05
C LEU A 139 31.41 19.41 19.95
N ASN A 140 31.35 20.73 20.02
CA ASN A 140 30.26 21.46 20.64
C ASN A 140 29.35 22.01 19.55
N VAL A 141 28.05 21.75 19.63
CA VAL A 141 27.05 22.26 18.70
C VAL A 141 26.04 23.11 19.46
N THR A 142 25.79 24.32 18.98
CA THR A 142 24.72 25.18 19.49
C THR A 142 23.80 25.56 18.36
N VAL A 143 22.52 25.23 18.50
CA VAL A 143 21.42 25.59 17.61
C VAL A 143 20.69 26.78 18.22
N ARG A 144 20.67 27.90 17.51
CA ARG A 144 20.05 29.16 17.96
C ARG A 144 18.53 29.08 18.02
N ASP A 145 17.94 28.28 17.15
CA ASP A 145 16.51 28.01 17.08
C ASP A 145 16.27 26.50 17.25
N PRO A 146 16.07 26.02 18.50
CA PRO A 146 15.85 24.60 18.78
C PRO A 146 14.58 24.03 18.15
N ASP A 147 13.56 24.86 17.89
CA ASP A 147 12.29 24.41 17.30
C ASP A 147 12.46 24.02 15.82
N ALA A 148 13.51 24.52 15.16
CA ALA A 148 13.88 24.15 13.80
C ALA A 148 14.64 22.82 13.70
N ILE A 149 14.90 22.12 14.81
CA ILE A 149 15.56 20.81 14.82
C ILE A 149 14.56 19.75 14.34
N GLN A 150 14.97 18.95 13.35
CA GLN A 150 14.17 17.83 12.89
C GLN A 150 14.62 16.55 13.59
N ILE A 151 13.66 15.81 14.15
CA ILE A 151 13.89 14.56 14.87
C ILE A 151 13.09 13.44 14.21
N GLU A 152 13.77 12.34 13.90
CA GLU A 152 13.22 11.17 13.20
C GLU A 152 13.44 9.90 14.01
N GLY A 153 12.59 8.89 13.81
CA GLY A 153 12.64 7.59 14.49
C GLY A 153 11.94 7.57 15.85
N ILE A 154 11.56 8.73 16.38
CA ILE A 154 10.78 8.88 17.62
C ILE A 154 9.33 8.40 17.42
N GLY A 155 8.77 7.71 18.41
CA GLY A 155 7.41 7.18 18.39
C GLY A 155 7.22 5.90 17.58
N MET A 156 8.27 5.36 16.97
CA MET A 156 8.21 4.05 16.30
C MET A 156 8.06 2.92 17.34
N PRO A 157 7.45 1.77 16.97
CA PRO A 157 7.38 0.60 17.84
C PRO A 157 8.77 0.19 18.35
N PHE A 158 8.88 0.03 19.66
CA PHE A 158 10.12 -0.36 20.34
C PHE A 158 9.82 -1.38 21.43
N ALA A 159 10.72 -2.35 21.60
CA ALA A 159 10.72 -3.25 22.74
C ALA A 159 12.12 -3.78 23.03
N ASN A 160 12.58 -3.57 24.26
CA ASN A 160 13.75 -4.23 24.82
C ASN A 160 13.57 -4.45 26.34
N PRO A 161 12.71 -5.41 26.74
CA PRO A 161 12.39 -5.64 28.15
C PRO A 161 13.65 -5.86 29.01
N GLY A 162 13.74 -5.15 30.14
CA GLY A 162 14.89 -5.22 31.05
C GLY A 162 16.06 -4.32 30.67
N HIS A 163 16.08 -3.73 29.47
CA HIS A 163 17.10 -2.76 29.08
C HIS A 163 16.71 -1.33 29.46
N LYS A 164 17.69 -0.48 29.82
CA LYS A 164 17.45 0.92 30.23
C LYS A 164 16.74 1.76 29.15
N CYS A 165 16.94 1.44 27.87
CA CYS A 165 16.28 2.12 26.76
C CYS A 165 14.76 1.92 26.75
N GLU A 166 14.22 0.84 27.33
CA GLU A 166 12.76 0.66 27.43
C GLU A 166 12.12 1.81 28.21
N SER A 167 12.76 2.22 29.30
CA SER A 167 12.34 3.39 30.09
C SER A 167 12.53 4.68 29.29
N TRP A 168 13.69 4.88 28.65
CA TRP A 168 13.99 6.11 27.88
C TRP A 168 13.00 6.35 26.74
N MET A 169 12.61 5.28 26.04
CA MET A 169 11.65 5.32 24.92
C MET A 169 10.19 5.49 25.39
N ARG A 170 9.95 5.48 26.72
CA ARG A 170 8.64 5.64 27.37
C ARG A 170 8.63 6.81 28.36
N ASN A 171 9.32 7.90 28.03
CA ASN A 171 9.40 9.11 28.86
C ASN A 171 10.11 8.95 30.22
N GLY A 172 10.86 7.87 30.41
CA GLY A 172 11.75 7.72 31.55
C GLY A 172 12.94 8.67 31.47
N ALA A 173 13.45 9.06 32.64
CA ALA A 173 14.62 9.93 32.73
C ALA A 173 15.88 9.22 32.22
N VAL A 174 16.63 9.90 31.35
CA VAL A 174 17.97 9.51 30.92
C VAL A 174 18.98 9.97 31.96
N PHE A 175 18.89 11.24 32.39
CA PHE A 175 19.81 11.87 33.34
C PHE A 175 19.10 12.97 34.14
N GLU A 176 19.23 12.97 35.47
CA GLU A 176 18.72 14.02 36.39
C GLU A 176 17.30 14.53 36.08
N GLY A 177 16.38 13.60 35.81
CA GLY A 177 14.97 13.92 35.52
C GLY A 177 14.70 14.39 34.08
N LYS A 178 15.73 14.59 33.25
CA LYS A 178 15.57 14.88 31.82
C LYS A 178 15.32 13.60 31.04
N THR A 179 14.28 13.61 30.21
CA THR A 179 13.95 12.54 29.28
C THR A 179 14.89 12.53 28.07
N LEU A 180 14.81 11.49 27.24
CA LEU A 180 15.53 11.47 25.97
C LEU A 180 15.09 12.65 25.09
N LEU A 181 13.78 12.94 25.04
CA LEU A 181 13.25 14.02 24.21
C LEU A 181 13.81 15.39 24.61
N ASP A 182 13.87 15.68 25.92
CA ASP A 182 14.47 16.92 26.44
C ASP A 182 15.93 17.10 25.98
N ILE A 183 16.67 16.00 25.90
CA ILE A 183 18.06 16.00 25.43
C ILE A 183 18.11 16.27 23.92
N LEU A 184 17.25 15.59 23.15
CA LEU A 184 17.20 15.74 21.70
C LEU A 184 16.72 17.13 21.26
N GLN A 185 15.88 17.81 22.04
CA GLN A 185 15.38 19.17 21.78
C GLN A 185 16.25 20.28 22.41
N SER A 186 17.30 19.94 23.16
CA SER A 186 18.04 20.91 23.99
C SER A 186 18.72 22.05 23.22
N GLY A 187 18.98 21.87 21.92
CA GLY A 187 19.71 22.83 21.09
C GLY A 187 21.19 23.00 21.45
N ARG A 188 21.71 22.26 22.44
CA ARG A 188 23.12 22.30 22.86
C ARG A 188 23.64 20.90 23.04
N TYR A 189 24.62 20.53 22.22
CA TYR A 189 25.16 19.17 22.20
C TYR A 189 26.67 19.20 22.35
N THR A 190 27.20 18.28 23.14
CA THR A 190 28.64 18.06 23.28
C THR A 190 28.92 16.60 22.93
N PHE A 191 29.84 16.38 21.99
CA PHE A 191 30.25 15.05 21.58
C PHE A 191 31.76 14.88 21.74
N VAL A 192 32.17 13.68 22.15
CA VAL A 192 33.55 13.20 21.96
C VAL A 192 33.55 12.29 20.75
N VAL A 193 34.23 12.69 19.68
CA VAL A 193 34.21 12.01 18.38
C VAL A 193 35.47 11.16 18.23
N HIS A 194 35.31 9.91 17.78
CA HIS A 194 36.43 8.99 17.48
C HIS A 194 37.12 9.35 16.15
N ARG A 195 37.67 10.57 16.10
CA ARG A 195 38.45 11.10 14.98
C ARG A 195 39.30 12.28 15.45
N PRO A 196 40.52 12.48 14.91
CA PRO A 196 41.30 13.69 15.19
C PRO A 196 40.61 14.96 14.67
N ASP A 197 40.89 16.10 15.30
CA ASP A 197 40.28 17.41 15.07
C ASP A 197 40.43 17.92 13.61
N LYS A 198 41.65 17.98 13.09
CA LYS A 198 41.93 18.51 11.73
C LYS A 198 41.23 17.76 10.59
N PRO A 199 41.30 16.42 10.50
CA PRO A 199 40.56 15.70 9.47
C PRO A 199 39.05 15.76 9.69
N PHE A 200 38.58 15.86 10.94
CA PHE A 200 37.15 15.99 11.22
C PHE A 200 36.59 17.35 10.82
N SER A 201 37.33 18.45 10.99
CA SER A 201 36.88 19.78 10.60
C SER A 201 36.67 19.94 9.10
N VAL A 202 37.39 19.16 8.27
CA VAL A 202 37.17 19.13 6.82
C VAL A 202 35.87 18.39 6.47
N ASP A 203 35.52 17.35 7.23
CA ASP A 203 34.31 16.54 7.02
C ASP A 203 33.05 17.22 7.59
N TRP A 204 33.19 17.98 8.69
CA TRP A 204 32.11 18.68 9.38
C TRP A 204 32.07 20.16 8.99
N ASP A 205 31.72 20.43 7.73
CA ASP A 205 31.63 21.79 7.19
C ASP A 205 30.29 22.02 6.49
N ALA A 206 29.36 22.67 7.20
CA ALA A 206 28.02 22.96 6.70
C ALA A 206 27.99 23.83 5.44
N THR A 207 29.04 24.63 5.19
CA THR A 207 29.13 25.47 3.97
C THR A 207 29.31 24.65 2.70
N ARG A 208 29.71 23.38 2.84
CA ARG A 208 29.90 22.43 1.73
C ARG A 208 28.66 21.59 1.44
N LEU A 209 27.56 21.76 2.19
CA LEU A 209 26.31 21.06 1.91
C LEU A 209 25.62 21.64 0.67
N PRO A 210 25.20 20.80 -0.30
CA PRO A 210 24.38 21.28 -1.42
C PRO A 210 23.04 21.84 -0.94
N PRO A 211 22.36 22.73 -1.68
CA PRO A 211 21.06 23.30 -1.28
C PRO A 211 20.03 22.24 -0.81
N PRO A 212 19.03 22.63 0.00
CA PRO A 212 17.93 21.73 0.37
C PRO A 212 17.30 21.10 -0.87
N PHE A 213 17.16 19.78 -0.87
CA PHE A 213 16.61 19.04 -1.99
C PHE A 213 15.09 19.14 -1.99
N GLN A 214 14.52 19.39 -3.16
CA GLN A 214 13.08 19.28 -3.40
C GLN A 214 12.88 18.58 -4.74
N TYR A 215 11.86 17.72 -4.80
CA TYR A 215 11.48 17.11 -6.06
C TYR A 215 10.90 18.17 -7.01
N PRO A 216 11.22 18.12 -8.32
CA PRO A 216 10.88 19.18 -9.25
C PRO A 216 9.45 19.05 -9.82
N TRP A 217 8.50 18.63 -8.97
CA TRP A 217 7.14 18.27 -9.39
C TRP A 217 6.06 19.23 -8.87
N GLY A 218 6.44 20.27 -8.13
CA GLY A 218 5.51 21.23 -7.53
C GLY A 218 4.79 20.69 -6.29
N THR A 219 3.64 21.28 -5.98
CA THR A 219 2.83 20.98 -4.78
C THR A 219 1.40 20.52 -5.07
N ASP A 220 0.98 20.56 -6.33
CA ASP A 220 -0.34 20.06 -6.74
C ASP A 220 -0.18 18.73 -7.48
N HIS A 221 -0.73 17.67 -6.88
CA HIS A 221 -0.55 16.29 -7.30
C HIS A 221 -1.84 15.61 -7.75
N TYR A 222 -2.96 16.35 -7.80
CA TYR A 222 -4.22 15.81 -8.35
C TYR A 222 -4.04 15.51 -9.85
N TRP A 223 -4.88 14.64 -10.41
CA TRP A 223 -4.78 14.33 -11.83
C TRP A 223 -5.11 15.54 -12.70
N ASP A 224 -4.11 16.05 -13.40
CA ASP A 224 -4.25 16.99 -14.51
C ASP A 224 -3.28 16.56 -15.61
N GLU A 225 -3.83 16.04 -16.70
CA GLU A 225 -3.05 15.41 -17.77
C GLU A 225 -2.03 16.38 -18.39
N GLN A 226 -2.45 17.63 -18.65
CA GLN A 226 -1.59 18.63 -19.28
C GLN A 226 -0.43 19.02 -18.36
N ARG A 227 -0.71 19.28 -17.08
CA ARG A 227 0.32 19.58 -16.09
C ARG A 227 1.31 18.44 -15.95
N TYR A 228 0.83 17.20 -15.88
CA TYR A 228 1.71 16.03 -15.78
C TYR A 228 2.62 15.90 -17.01
N HIS A 229 2.10 16.18 -18.21
CA HIS A 229 2.91 16.27 -19.42
C HIS A 229 3.97 17.37 -19.35
N ASP A 230 3.57 18.59 -18.98
CA ASP A 230 4.48 19.74 -18.89
C ASP A 230 5.59 19.51 -17.86
N LEU A 231 5.25 18.94 -16.70
CA LEU A 231 6.19 18.59 -15.64
C LEU A 231 7.17 17.50 -16.09
N ALA A 232 6.68 16.43 -16.74
CA ALA A 232 7.52 15.35 -17.24
C ALA A 232 8.48 15.83 -18.34
N ASP A 233 8.00 16.70 -19.24
CA ASP A 233 8.81 17.23 -20.33
C ASP A 233 9.86 18.25 -19.85
N ALA A 234 9.55 19.08 -18.84
CA ALA A 234 10.47 20.04 -18.25
C ALA A 234 11.58 19.39 -17.39
N ASN A 235 11.33 18.21 -16.83
CA ASN A 235 12.20 17.59 -15.80
C ASN A 235 12.76 16.23 -16.20
N LYS A 236 13.23 16.10 -17.44
CA LYS A 236 13.89 14.87 -17.92
C LYS A 236 15.22 14.64 -17.22
N GLY A 237 15.59 13.37 -17.03
CA GLY A 237 16.86 13.01 -16.43
C GLY A 237 16.96 11.55 -16.01
N PRO A 238 17.97 11.18 -15.21
CA PRO A 238 18.10 9.84 -14.66
C PRO A 238 17.03 9.54 -13.61
N GLN A 239 16.89 8.26 -13.27
CA GLN A 239 16.06 7.82 -12.15
C GLN A 239 16.61 8.33 -10.82
N PHE A 240 15.70 8.66 -9.91
CA PHE A 240 16.02 8.95 -8.52
C PHE A 240 16.32 7.66 -7.74
N VAL A 241 17.11 7.79 -6.69
CA VAL A 241 17.25 6.73 -5.69
C VAL A 241 15.90 6.54 -5.00
N PRO A 242 15.44 5.30 -4.80
CA PRO A 242 14.14 5.05 -4.21
C PRO A 242 14.04 5.57 -2.77
N ALA A 243 12.99 6.33 -2.48
CA ALA A 243 12.70 6.89 -1.17
C ALA A 243 12.24 5.81 -0.18
N ARG A 244 12.97 5.67 0.94
CA ARG A 244 12.63 4.75 2.04
C ARG A 244 11.81 5.40 3.15
N SER A 245 11.80 6.73 3.17
CA SER A 245 10.93 7.59 3.97
C SER A 245 10.86 8.96 3.28
N PHE A 246 9.92 9.81 3.70
CA PHE A 246 9.63 11.08 3.02
C PHE A 246 9.76 12.27 3.98
N ASP A 247 10.45 13.33 3.56
CA ASP A 247 10.69 14.55 4.38
C ASP A 247 9.41 15.30 4.72
N SER A 248 8.44 15.25 3.81
CA SER A 248 7.20 15.99 3.91
C SER A 248 6.07 15.23 3.22
N ASP A 249 4.83 15.62 3.52
CA ASP A 249 3.66 15.15 2.80
C ASP A 249 3.81 15.45 1.29
N ASN A 250 4.39 16.60 0.93
CA ASN A 250 4.66 16.93 -0.47
C ASN A 250 5.64 15.95 -1.14
N SER A 251 6.73 15.58 -0.46
CA SER A 251 7.69 14.59 -0.99
C SER A 251 7.05 13.23 -1.21
N HIS A 252 6.19 12.79 -0.27
CA HIS A 252 5.42 11.54 -0.38
C HIS A 252 4.49 11.55 -1.59
N LEU A 253 3.68 12.59 -1.72
CA LEU A 253 2.75 12.74 -2.85
C LEU A 253 3.49 12.85 -4.19
N ALA A 254 4.56 13.65 -4.24
CA ALA A 254 5.32 13.88 -5.45
C ALA A 254 5.96 12.59 -5.99
N VAL A 255 6.58 11.79 -5.14
CA VAL A 255 7.22 10.52 -5.56
C VAL A 255 6.17 9.55 -6.06
N LEU A 256 5.12 9.29 -5.26
CA LEU A 256 4.15 8.26 -5.60
C LEU A 256 3.29 8.63 -6.81
N THR A 257 2.78 9.85 -6.91
CA THR A 257 1.95 10.24 -8.06
C THR A 257 2.76 10.30 -9.35
N GLN A 258 4.00 10.80 -9.32
CA GLN A 258 4.85 10.86 -10.51
C GLN A 258 5.31 9.47 -10.95
N SER A 259 5.54 8.55 -10.01
CA SER A 259 5.85 7.15 -10.32
C SER A 259 4.77 6.46 -11.14
N LEU A 260 3.50 6.85 -10.94
CA LEU A 260 2.33 6.37 -11.67
C LEU A 260 2.13 7.12 -12.98
N ALA A 261 2.09 8.45 -12.93
CA ALA A 261 1.82 9.28 -14.10
C ALA A 261 2.88 9.03 -15.19
N GLN A 262 4.17 9.03 -14.84
CA GLN A 262 5.23 8.78 -15.81
C GLN A 262 5.24 7.35 -16.38
N ASP A 263 4.61 6.38 -15.69
CA ASP A 263 4.49 5.02 -16.22
C ASP A 263 3.47 4.93 -17.37
N ILE A 264 2.47 5.82 -17.41
CA ILE A 264 1.34 5.75 -18.33
C ILE A 264 1.27 6.88 -19.37
N LEU A 265 1.68 8.10 -19.03
CA LEU A 265 1.47 9.30 -19.87
C LEU A 265 1.96 9.15 -21.30
N TRP A 266 3.13 8.55 -21.49
CA TRP A 266 3.71 8.40 -22.83
C TRP A 266 2.98 7.35 -23.68
N VAL A 267 2.37 6.35 -23.04
CA VAL A 267 1.53 5.34 -23.69
C VAL A 267 0.19 5.95 -24.09
N ASP A 268 -0.40 6.74 -23.19
CA ASP A 268 -1.65 7.44 -23.44
C ASP A 268 -1.51 8.51 -24.53
N ARG A 269 -0.43 9.31 -24.48
CA ARG A 269 -0.07 10.25 -25.54
C ARG A 269 0.06 9.54 -26.88
N ALA A 270 0.73 8.38 -26.92
CA ALA A 270 0.85 7.59 -28.14
C ALA A 270 -0.51 7.06 -28.62
N ALA A 271 -1.37 6.56 -27.73
CA ALA A 271 -2.72 6.11 -28.08
C ALA A 271 -3.56 7.24 -28.72
N LYS A 272 -3.56 8.42 -28.10
CA LYS A 272 -4.23 9.63 -28.62
C LYS A 272 -3.65 10.10 -29.94
N GLU A 273 -2.33 10.04 -30.10
CA GLU A 273 -1.66 10.41 -31.34
C GLU A 273 -1.99 9.44 -32.48
N ILE A 274 -1.99 8.13 -32.20
CA ILE A 274 -2.43 7.10 -33.16
C ILE A 274 -3.88 7.37 -33.57
N TYR A 275 -4.77 7.60 -32.60
CA TYR A 275 -6.18 7.87 -32.87
C TYR A 275 -6.42 9.17 -33.64
N SER A 276 -5.67 10.24 -33.36
CA SER A 276 -5.92 11.57 -33.96
C SER A 276 -5.21 11.76 -35.30
N GLN A 277 -3.98 11.28 -35.46
CA GLN A 277 -3.14 11.57 -36.61
C GLN A 277 -3.19 10.49 -37.71
N PHE A 278 -3.57 9.26 -37.37
CA PHE A 278 -3.56 8.16 -38.33
C PHE A 278 -4.98 7.78 -38.74
N ARG A 279 -5.26 7.95 -40.03
CA ARG A 279 -6.42 7.39 -40.72
C ARG A 279 -5.90 6.34 -41.68
N MET A 280 -6.12 5.08 -41.34
CA MET A 280 -5.57 3.96 -42.09
C MET A 280 -6.60 3.42 -43.07
N ARG A 281 -6.15 3.11 -44.29
CA ARG A 281 -6.96 2.31 -45.22
C ARG A 281 -6.95 0.87 -44.75
N VAL A 282 -8.11 0.23 -44.76
CA VAL A 282 -8.25 -1.15 -44.29
C VAL A 282 -8.95 -2.03 -45.30
N TYR A 283 -8.68 -3.32 -45.19
CA TYR A 283 -9.34 -4.36 -45.96
C TYR A 283 -10.08 -5.31 -45.01
N PHE A 284 -11.38 -5.50 -45.25
CA PHE A 284 -12.23 -6.42 -44.49
C PHE A 284 -12.30 -7.77 -45.20
N ILE A 285 -12.07 -8.84 -44.46
CA ILE A 285 -12.14 -10.22 -44.93
C ILE A 285 -13.20 -10.95 -44.12
N GLY A 286 -14.25 -11.45 -44.77
CA GLY A 286 -15.27 -12.25 -44.10
C GLY A 286 -14.71 -13.56 -43.54
N ILE A 287 -15.18 -13.97 -42.36
CA ILE A 287 -14.79 -15.24 -41.75
C ILE A 287 -15.80 -16.33 -42.15
N GLY A 288 -15.32 -17.38 -42.83
CA GLY A 288 -16.08 -18.58 -43.19
C GLY A 288 -16.89 -18.48 -44.50
N ASN A 289 -17.40 -19.63 -44.97
CA ASN A 289 -18.24 -19.75 -46.19
C ASN A 289 -19.75 -19.59 -45.90
N VAL A 290 -20.13 -19.20 -44.68
CA VAL A 290 -21.54 -19.12 -44.28
C VAL A 290 -22.02 -17.69 -44.44
N VAL A 291 -23.01 -17.48 -45.31
CA VAL A 291 -23.68 -16.20 -45.50
C VAL A 291 -24.99 -16.19 -44.69
N PRO A 292 -25.25 -15.17 -43.86
CA PRO A 292 -24.40 -14.01 -43.57
C PRO A 292 -23.36 -14.31 -42.48
N SER A 293 -22.10 -13.97 -42.76
CA SER A 293 -21.03 -13.92 -41.77
C SER A 293 -21.06 -12.55 -41.09
N HIS A 294 -21.23 -12.52 -39.77
CA HIS A 294 -21.21 -11.29 -38.96
C HIS A 294 -19.82 -11.01 -38.36
N GLN A 295 -18.76 -11.66 -38.87
CA GLN A 295 -17.40 -11.54 -38.35
C GLN A 295 -16.40 -11.30 -39.49
N TYR A 296 -15.47 -10.37 -39.26
CA TYR A 296 -14.49 -9.94 -40.24
C TYR A 296 -13.08 -9.91 -39.64
N TYR A 297 -12.07 -10.33 -40.40
CA TYR A 297 -10.70 -9.89 -40.19
C TYR A 297 -10.50 -8.52 -40.83
N VAL A 298 -9.75 -7.65 -40.15
CA VAL A 298 -9.38 -6.33 -40.66
C VAL A 298 -7.87 -6.30 -40.84
N LEU A 299 -7.42 -6.13 -42.08
CA LEU A 299 -6.00 -5.95 -42.39
C LEU A 299 -5.66 -4.47 -42.41
N LEU A 300 -4.70 -4.09 -41.56
CA LEU A 300 -4.17 -2.73 -41.46
C LEU A 300 -2.70 -2.69 -41.93
N PRO A 301 -2.36 -1.88 -42.95
CA PRO A 301 -0.98 -1.67 -43.35
C PRO A 301 -0.28 -0.74 -42.35
N LEU A 302 0.52 -1.32 -41.46
CA LEU A 302 1.38 -0.54 -40.55
C LEU A 302 2.68 -0.18 -41.25
N GLU A 303 2.76 1.04 -41.79
CA GLU A 303 3.96 1.56 -42.47
C GLU A 303 5.21 1.53 -41.57
N PRO A 304 6.43 1.40 -42.13
CA PRO A 304 7.65 1.38 -41.34
C PRO A 304 7.80 2.58 -40.39
N GLY A 305 7.42 3.79 -40.85
CA GLY A 305 7.45 5.00 -40.02
C GLY A 305 6.53 4.93 -38.79
N PHE A 306 5.34 4.34 -38.93
CA PHE A 306 4.43 4.09 -37.80
C PHE A 306 5.07 3.14 -36.80
N ARG A 307 5.58 2.00 -37.29
CA ARG A 307 6.17 0.96 -36.43
C ARG A 307 7.37 1.48 -35.65
N THR A 308 8.28 2.20 -36.31
CA THR A 308 9.46 2.77 -35.65
C THR A 308 9.06 3.84 -34.63
N ARG A 309 8.11 4.72 -34.95
CA ARG A 309 7.68 5.80 -34.06
C ARG A 309 6.99 5.30 -32.79
N PHE A 310 6.13 4.29 -32.91
CA PHE A 310 5.30 3.81 -31.79
C PHE A 310 5.77 2.50 -31.19
N GLU A 311 6.91 1.93 -31.60
CA GLU A 311 7.33 0.56 -31.22
C GLU A 311 7.16 0.28 -29.72
N ALA A 312 7.69 1.16 -28.86
CA ALA A 312 7.64 0.99 -27.42
C ALA A 312 6.21 1.05 -26.87
N ALA A 313 5.38 1.99 -27.34
CA ALA A 313 4.00 2.14 -26.89
C ALA A 313 3.13 1.01 -27.45
N TRP A 314 3.39 0.61 -28.68
CA TRP A 314 2.73 -0.48 -29.39
C TRP A 314 2.90 -1.80 -28.65
N ARG A 315 4.09 -2.10 -28.09
CA ARG A 315 4.27 -3.31 -27.25
C ARG A 315 3.30 -3.37 -26.05
N ARG A 316 2.78 -2.23 -25.59
CA ARG A 316 1.82 -2.12 -24.49
C ARG A 316 0.38 -2.04 -24.98
N LEU A 317 0.12 -1.23 -26.00
CA LEU A 317 -1.21 -1.00 -26.58
C LEU A 317 -1.71 -2.20 -27.40
N ALA A 318 -0.80 -2.92 -28.05
CA ALA A 318 -1.12 -4.04 -28.92
C ALA A 318 -1.41 -5.35 -28.14
N GLN A 319 -2.00 -5.23 -26.95
CA GLN A 319 -2.38 -6.35 -26.11
C GLN A 319 -3.90 -6.37 -25.98
N GLY A 320 -4.55 -7.34 -26.63
CA GLY A 320 -5.98 -7.57 -26.45
C GLY A 320 -6.88 -6.86 -27.47
N ILE A 321 -7.74 -5.97 -26.98
CA ILE A 321 -8.90 -5.43 -27.71
C ILE A 321 -8.77 -3.91 -27.84
N LEU A 322 -9.20 -3.38 -28.98
CA LEU A 322 -9.32 -1.95 -29.26
C LEU A 322 -10.68 -1.65 -29.89
N GLU A 323 -11.02 -0.37 -29.98
CA GLU A 323 -12.15 0.12 -30.75
C GLU A 323 -11.66 0.61 -32.13
N LEU A 324 -12.25 0.06 -33.18
CA LEU A 324 -12.03 0.44 -34.57
C LEU A 324 -13.09 1.47 -34.95
N HIS A 325 -12.68 2.73 -35.04
CA HIS A 325 -13.57 3.84 -35.40
C HIS A 325 -13.52 4.04 -36.91
N ILE A 326 -14.64 3.86 -37.58
CA ILE A 326 -14.78 3.96 -39.04
C ILE A 326 -15.25 5.38 -39.37
N PHE A 327 -14.58 6.03 -40.33
CA PHE A 327 -14.89 7.38 -40.77
C PHE A 327 -15.32 7.39 -42.23
N ASP A 328 -16.16 8.37 -42.57
CA ASP A 328 -16.44 8.75 -43.95
C ASP A 328 -15.29 9.63 -44.46
N GLU A 329 -14.68 9.25 -45.57
CA GLU A 329 -13.58 9.98 -46.20
C GLU A 329 -14.00 11.39 -46.64
N VAL A 330 -15.29 11.60 -46.92
CA VAL A 330 -15.82 12.91 -47.34
C VAL A 330 -16.00 13.85 -46.14
N ASN A 331 -16.10 13.32 -44.93
CA ASN A 331 -16.31 14.10 -43.71
C ASN A 331 -15.40 13.65 -42.57
N LEU A 332 -14.08 13.74 -42.78
CA LEU A 332 -13.06 13.39 -41.79
C LEU A 332 -13.08 14.30 -40.54
N GLU A 333 -13.68 15.50 -40.64
CA GLU A 333 -13.90 16.40 -39.51
C GLU A 333 -15.16 16.02 -38.69
N GLY A 334 -16.04 15.20 -39.26
CA GLY A 334 -17.14 14.57 -38.54
C GLY A 334 -16.68 13.48 -37.59
N GLY A 335 -17.49 13.18 -36.57
CA GLY A 335 -17.26 12.02 -35.70
C GLY A 335 -17.31 10.69 -36.47
N PRO A 336 -16.86 9.57 -35.87
CA PRO A 336 -16.91 8.28 -36.52
C PRO A 336 -18.35 7.87 -36.87
N ILE A 337 -18.52 7.30 -38.06
CA ILE A 337 -19.82 6.80 -38.54
C ILE A 337 -20.18 5.43 -37.95
N ALA A 338 -19.19 4.70 -37.44
CA ALA A 338 -19.38 3.44 -36.72
C ALA A 338 -18.18 3.12 -35.82
N ASN A 339 -18.44 2.45 -34.69
CA ASN A 339 -17.42 2.00 -33.74
C ASN A 339 -17.53 0.49 -33.55
N TRP A 340 -16.48 -0.26 -33.90
CA TRP A 340 -16.46 -1.71 -33.84
C TRP A 340 -15.41 -2.18 -32.84
N LEU A 341 -15.72 -3.16 -31.99
CA LEU A 341 -14.70 -3.80 -31.16
C LEU A 341 -13.84 -4.73 -32.02
N ALA A 342 -12.52 -4.66 -31.86
CA ALA A 342 -11.56 -5.46 -32.61
C ALA A 342 -10.52 -6.08 -31.67
N ARG A 343 -10.18 -7.36 -31.89
CA ARG A 343 -9.11 -8.06 -31.17
C ARG A 343 -7.88 -8.17 -32.06
N ILE A 344 -6.72 -7.84 -31.51
CA ILE A 344 -5.43 -7.94 -32.22
C ILE A 344 -5.01 -9.41 -32.30
N VAL A 345 -4.53 -9.84 -33.47
CA VAL A 345 -4.03 -11.20 -33.71
C VAL A 345 -2.53 -11.11 -34.00
N ASP A 346 -1.71 -11.68 -33.10
CA ASP A 346 -0.24 -11.50 -33.10
C ASP A 346 0.48 -12.21 -34.26
N ASN A 347 -0.16 -13.18 -34.92
CA ASN A 347 0.46 -13.92 -36.02
C ASN A 347 -0.49 -14.06 -37.23
N PRO A 348 -0.26 -13.33 -38.33
CA PRO A 348 -1.07 -13.47 -39.55
C PRO A 348 -1.04 -14.91 -40.14
N ARG A 349 0.04 -15.68 -39.88
CA ARG A 349 0.19 -17.06 -40.35
C ARG A 349 -0.63 -18.08 -39.57
N SER A 350 -1.22 -17.69 -38.42
CA SER A 350 -2.14 -18.56 -37.67
C SER A 350 -3.60 -18.40 -38.10
N VAL A 351 -3.86 -17.66 -39.19
CA VAL A 351 -5.20 -17.46 -39.75
C VAL A 351 -5.28 -18.16 -41.11
N ASP A 352 -5.82 -19.38 -41.14
CA ASP A 352 -5.94 -20.19 -42.36
C ASP A 352 -6.70 -19.47 -43.49
N ALA A 353 -7.63 -18.59 -43.13
CA ALA A 353 -8.40 -17.76 -44.07
C ALA A 353 -7.53 -16.74 -44.86
N LEU A 354 -6.35 -16.37 -44.34
CA LEU A 354 -5.44 -15.43 -45.00
C LEU A 354 -4.46 -16.13 -45.97
N ALA A 355 -4.22 -17.44 -45.82
CA ALA A 355 -3.21 -18.15 -46.60
C ALA A 355 -3.58 -18.31 -48.10
N ASN A 356 -4.87 -18.25 -48.45
CA ASN A 356 -5.38 -18.54 -49.80
C ASN A 356 -6.39 -17.50 -50.33
N HIS A 357 -6.51 -16.32 -49.71
CA HIS A 357 -7.49 -15.33 -50.16
C HIS A 357 -7.04 -14.63 -51.45
N VAL A 358 -7.60 -15.07 -52.58
CA VAL A 358 -7.56 -14.36 -53.85
C VAL A 358 -8.84 -13.52 -53.93
N VAL A 359 -8.73 -12.22 -54.22
CA VAL A 359 -9.91 -11.36 -54.43
C VAL A 359 -10.70 -11.91 -55.62
N LYS A 360 -11.95 -12.34 -55.40
CA LYS A 360 -12.79 -12.89 -56.46
C LYS A 360 -13.58 -11.77 -57.14
N ASN A 361 -13.89 -11.92 -58.43
CA ASN A 361 -14.59 -10.90 -59.24
C ASN A 361 -16.00 -10.49 -58.73
N HIS A 362 -16.55 -11.16 -57.72
CA HIS A 362 -17.86 -10.87 -57.13
C HIS A 362 -17.77 -10.24 -55.72
N GLU A 363 -16.57 -9.92 -55.27
CA GLU A 363 -16.35 -9.30 -53.96
C GLU A 363 -16.42 -7.76 -54.09
N LEU A 364 -17.22 -7.14 -53.23
CA LEU A 364 -17.39 -5.69 -53.18
C LEU A 364 -16.25 -5.09 -52.35
N ILE A 365 -15.41 -4.27 -52.99
CA ILE A 365 -14.39 -3.48 -52.29
C ILE A 365 -15.07 -2.24 -51.73
N LEU A 366 -15.19 -2.18 -50.40
CA LEU A 366 -15.72 -1.01 -49.68
C LEU A 366 -14.56 -0.05 -49.36
N HIS A 367 -14.75 1.24 -49.65
CA HIS A 367 -13.75 2.29 -49.44
C HIS A 367 -14.09 3.05 -48.16
N ASN A 368 -13.36 2.79 -47.06
CA ASN A 368 -13.49 3.49 -45.78
C ASN A 368 -12.10 3.64 -45.14
N CYS A 369 -11.95 4.62 -44.23
CA CYS A 369 -10.77 4.73 -43.38
C CYS A 369 -11.13 4.48 -41.92
N VAL A 370 -10.14 4.02 -41.14
CA VAL A 370 -10.33 3.74 -39.72
C VAL A 370 -9.26 4.42 -38.87
N ALA A 371 -9.63 4.71 -37.63
CA ALA A 371 -8.70 5.05 -36.56
C ALA A 371 -8.71 3.93 -35.51
N LEU A 372 -7.54 3.69 -34.93
CA LEU A 372 -7.38 2.76 -33.81
C LEU A 372 -7.57 3.53 -32.51
N HIS A 373 -8.62 3.23 -31.77
CA HIS A 373 -8.88 3.80 -30.46
C HIS A 373 -8.53 2.76 -29.39
N PHE A 374 -7.45 3.03 -28.64
CA PHE A 374 -6.96 2.14 -27.59
C PHE A 374 -7.39 2.64 -26.22
N ASP A 375 -7.80 1.72 -25.35
CA ASP A 375 -7.80 1.96 -23.91
C ASP A 375 -6.34 1.88 -23.42
N SER A 376 -5.78 3.04 -23.06
CA SER A 376 -4.42 3.11 -22.52
C SER A 376 -4.33 2.50 -21.11
N GLY A 377 -5.46 2.33 -20.42
CA GLY A 377 -5.56 1.94 -19.02
C GLY A 377 -5.35 3.12 -18.06
N ILE A 378 -5.39 4.35 -18.55
CA ILE A 378 -5.11 5.57 -17.75
C ILE A 378 -6.01 5.71 -16.53
N ASP A 379 -7.29 5.30 -16.64
CA ASP A 379 -8.25 5.39 -15.54
C ASP A 379 -7.79 4.64 -14.27
N ASP A 380 -7.09 3.52 -14.41
CA ASP A 380 -6.53 2.80 -13.26
C ASP A 380 -5.38 3.59 -12.58
N TYR A 381 -4.59 4.34 -13.36
CA TYR A 381 -3.55 5.22 -12.84
C TYR A 381 -4.15 6.48 -12.19
N VAL A 382 -5.18 7.08 -12.79
CA VAL A 382 -5.93 8.20 -12.20
C VAL A 382 -6.47 7.79 -10.83
N ARG A 383 -7.15 6.64 -10.74
CA ARG A 383 -7.63 6.07 -9.47
C ARG A 383 -6.51 5.96 -8.43
N LYS A 384 -5.35 5.44 -8.81
CA LYS A 384 -4.19 5.27 -7.90
C LYS A 384 -3.64 6.63 -7.45
N ILE A 385 -3.57 7.61 -8.35
CA ILE A 385 -3.13 8.98 -8.04
C ILE A 385 -4.12 9.64 -7.07
N ASP A 386 -5.42 9.51 -7.31
CA ASP A 386 -6.46 10.02 -6.40
C ASP A 386 -6.36 9.38 -5.01
N ALA A 387 -6.07 8.08 -4.94
CA ALA A 387 -5.85 7.38 -3.67
C ALA A 387 -4.62 7.90 -2.92
N VAL A 388 -3.52 8.22 -3.62
CA VAL A 388 -2.35 8.88 -3.02
C VAL A 388 -2.71 10.28 -2.51
N CYS A 389 -3.48 11.06 -3.29
CA CYS A 389 -3.89 12.40 -2.92
C CYS A 389 -4.78 12.45 -1.68
N GLN A 390 -5.40 11.33 -1.26
CA GLN A 390 -6.07 11.27 0.05
C GLN A 390 -5.14 11.53 1.23
N PHE A 391 -3.82 11.43 1.06
CA PHE A 391 -2.84 11.76 2.09
C PHE A 391 -2.33 13.19 2.01
N ALA A 392 -2.95 14.06 1.20
CA ALA A 392 -2.68 15.50 1.25
C ALA A 392 -3.11 16.12 2.60
N PRO A 393 -2.45 17.18 3.07
CA PRO A 393 -2.79 17.82 4.34
C PRO A 393 -4.24 18.30 4.45
N ASP A 394 -4.82 18.71 3.32
CA ASP A 394 -6.18 19.24 3.18
C ASP A 394 -7.21 18.18 2.74
N SER A 395 -6.81 16.92 2.64
CA SER A 395 -7.69 15.84 2.21
C SER A 395 -8.71 15.44 3.28
N ARG A 396 -9.88 15.04 2.79
CA ARG A 396 -10.99 14.53 3.61
C ARG A 396 -10.79 13.07 4.03
N PRO A 397 -11.39 12.62 5.14
CA PRO A 397 -11.43 11.20 5.48
C PRO A 397 -12.09 10.38 4.36
N SER A 398 -11.52 9.21 4.08
CA SER A 398 -12.01 8.27 3.07
C SER A 398 -13.32 7.58 3.46
N ASN A 399 -13.61 7.47 4.76
CA ASN A 399 -14.70 6.68 5.36
C ASN A 399 -15.36 7.45 6.52
N PRO A 400 -15.89 8.68 6.28
CA PRO A 400 -16.43 9.54 7.33
C PRO A 400 -17.62 8.92 8.08
N ALA A 401 -18.41 8.08 7.39
CA ALA A 401 -19.57 7.40 7.96
C ALA A 401 -19.22 6.45 9.11
N LEU A 402 -18.03 5.82 9.10
CA LEU A 402 -17.57 4.97 10.22
C LEU A 402 -17.37 5.75 11.52
N PHE A 403 -17.17 7.07 11.41
CA PHE A 403 -16.92 7.95 12.54
C PHE A 403 -18.13 8.84 12.88
N GLY A 404 -19.28 8.60 12.23
CA GLY A 404 -20.49 9.40 12.44
C GLY A 404 -20.37 10.86 11.97
N ILE A 405 -19.48 11.12 11.01
CA ILE A 405 -19.23 12.46 10.46
C ILE A 405 -19.80 12.57 9.05
N GLU A 406 -20.31 13.74 8.70
CA GLU A 406 -20.75 14.05 7.35
C GLU A 406 -19.76 15.02 6.67
N ILE A 407 -19.70 14.96 5.34
CA ILE A 407 -18.94 15.93 4.55
C ILE A 407 -19.88 17.09 4.26
N GLY A 408 -19.44 18.30 4.60
CA GLY A 408 -20.24 19.49 4.46
C GLY A 408 -20.57 19.87 3.03
N LYS A 409 -21.54 20.77 2.87
CA LYS A 409 -22.06 21.18 1.55
C LYS A 409 -21.02 21.85 0.65
N ASP A 410 -19.98 22.43 1.24
CA ASP A 410 -18.82 23.00 0.53
C ASP A 410 -17.88 21.92 -0.03
N GLY A 411 -18.14 20.64 0.28
CA GLY A 411 -17.35 19.49 -0.11
C GLY A 411 -16.00 19.36 0.62
N ARG A 412 -15.68 20.27 1.54
CA ARG A 412 -14.36 20.40 2.19
C ARG A 412 -14.44 20.33 3.72
N SER A 413 -15.46 20.95 4.30
CA SER A 413 -15.64 20.98 5.75
C SER A 413 -16.18 19.63 6.25
N LEU A 414 -15.82 19.27 7.49
CA LEU A 414 -16.44 18.16 8.20
C LEU A 414 -17.60 18.71 9.03
N GLU A 415 -18.81 18.26 8.74
CA GLU A 415 -20.02 18.59 9.48
C GLU A 415 -20.23 17.53 10.58
N GLY A 416 -20.42 18.00 11.81
CA GLY A 416 -20.55 17.16 13.00
C GLY A 416 -20.11 17.89 14.26
N ASN A 417 -20.26 17.22 15.40
CA ASN A 417 -19.87 17.78 16.69
C ASN A 417 -18.33 17.91 16.73
N GLN A 418 -17.79 18.96 17.34
CA GLN A 418 -16.33 19.14 17.42
C GLN A 418 -15.63 17.96 18.12
N TRP A 419 -16.35 17.28 19.03
CA TRP A 419 -15.91 16.08 19.73
C TRP A 419 -15.69 14.88 18.79
N ASP A 420 -16.42 14.81 17.68
CA ASP A 420 -16.30 13.74 16.68
C ASP A 420 -15.28 14.11 15.60
N VAL A 421 -15.22 15.40 15.21
CA VAL A 421 -14.34 15.90 14.15
C VAL A 421 -12.86 15.92 14.54
N THR A 422 -12.54 16.28 15.80
CA THR A 422 -11.14 16.41 16.25
C THR A 422 -10.37 15.08 16.20
N PRO A 423 -10.90 13.96 16.74
CA PRO A 423 -10.25 12.66 16.64
C PRO A 423 -10.01 12.20 15.20
N VAL A 424 -10.92 12.53 14.27
CA VAL A 424 -10.74 12.19 12.86
C VAL A 424 -9.61 13.00 12.23
N LYS A 425 -9.47 14.30 12.52
CA LYS A 425 -8.33 15.08 12.04
C LYS A 425 -6.98 14.54 12.54
N GLN A 426 -6.90 14.15 13.83
CA GLN A 426 -5.71 13.50 14.39
C GLN A 426 -5.40 12.19 13.67
N ARG A 427 -6.42 11.37 13.36
CA ARG A 427 -6.26 10.15 12.56
C ARG A 427 -5.66 10.40 11.19
N LEU A 428 -6.09 11.45 10.49
CA LEU A 428 -5.52 11.83 9.20
C LEU A 428 -4.03 12.17 9.32
N GLU A 429 -3.65 12.91 10.37
CA GLU A 429 -2.26 13.27 10.62
C GLU A 429 -1.38 12.06 10.95
N VAL A 430 -1.87 11.17 11.81
CA VAL A 430 -1.22 9.89 12.11
C VAL A 430 -1.08 9.03 10.84
N ALA A 431 -2.07 9.04 9.95
CA ALA A 431 -2.01 8.35 8.66
C ALA A 431 -0.86 8.88 7.80
N ARG A 432 -0.76 10.20 7.66
CA ARG A 432 0.31 10.86 6.91
C ARG A 432 1.67 10.56 7.53
N ALA A 433 1.81 10.60 8.86
CA ALA A 433 3.05 10.24 9.54
C ALA A 433 3.47 8.77 9.29
N ALA A 434 2.52 7.84 9.35
CA ALA A 434 2.77 6.42 9.09
C ALA A 434 3.27 6.16 7.67
N VAL A 435 2.67 6.81 6.66
CA VAL A 435 3.10 6.66 5.25
C VAL A 435 4.32 7.50 4.88
N ARG A 436 4.67 8.53 5.67
CA ARG A 436 5.97 9.22 5.57
C ARG A 436 7.12 8.33 6.06
N GLY A 437 6.89 7.49 7.07
CA GLY A 437 7.88 6.52 7.53
C GLY A 437 9.07 7.13 8.28
N ARG A 438 8.89 8.29 8.92
CA ARG A 438 9.94 9.01 9.69
C ARG A 438 9.78 8.95 11.20
N GLY A 439 8.77 8.23 11.70
CA GLY A 439 8.33 8.31 13.08
C GLY A 439 7.21 9.34 13.26
N PHE A 440 6.91 9.63 14.52
CA PHE A 440 5.73 10.39 14.94
C PHE A 440 6.07 11.60 15.82
N TYR A 441 7.32 12.07 15.77
CA TYR A 441 7.70 13.31 16.43
C TYR A 441 6.86 14.49 15.92
N GLY A 442 6.34 15.31 16.83
CA GLY A 442 5.48 16.45 16.50
C GLY A 442 4.06 16.08 16.04
N VAL A 443 3.66 14.80 16.11
CA VAL A 443 2.32 14.34 15.76
C VAL A 443 1.48 14.22 17.03
N ASP A 444 0.25 14.74 17.01
CA ASP A 444 -0.71 14.54 18.10
C ASP A 444 -1.37 13.15 18.02
N ILE A 445 -1.02 12.27 18.97
CA ILE A 445 -1.41 10.84 18.98
C ILE A 445 -2.50 10.53 20.02
N ALA A 446 -3.37 11.49 20.34
CA ALA A 446 -4.56 11.24 21.16
C ALA A 446 -5.69 10.52 20.38
N VAL A 447 -5.38 9.44 19.67
CA VAL A 447 -6.36 8.73 18.83
C VAL A 447 -7.06 7.62 19.62
N ALA A 448 -8.34 7.83 19.95
CA ALA A 448 -9.20 6.76 20.46
C ALA A 448 -9.54 5.75 19.34
N PRO A 449 -9.39 4.42 19.54
CA PRO A 449 -9.82 3.40 18.56
C PRO A 449 -11.32 3.51 18.25
N LEU A 450 -11.74 3.11 17.04
CA LEU A 450 -13.15 2.79 16.77
C LEU A 450 -13.57 1.69 17.76
N ALA A 451 -14.58 1.98 18.57
CA ALA A 451 -14.97 1.21 19.75
C ALA A 451 -15.10 -0.31 19.48
N ALA A 452 -14.25 -1.11 20.15
CA ALA A 452 -14.47 -2.51 20.53
C ALA A 452 -13.27 -3.17 21.26
N GLY A 453 -12.08 -2.58 21.19
CA GLY A 453 -10.93 -2.97 22.03
C GLY A 453 -10.76 -1.96 23.16
N ASN A 454 -10.76 -2.40 24.42
CA ASN A 454 -10.41 -1.52 25.54
C ASN A 454 -9.05 -0.87 25.25
N PRO A 455 -8.93 0.46 25.17
CA PRO A 455 -7.63 1.10 25.11
C PRO A 455 -6.91 0.84 26.44
N ASP A 456 -5.62 0.49 26.37
CA ASP A 456 -4.77 0.55 27.56
C ASP A 456 -4.84 1.97 28.14
N HIS A 457 -5.32 2.09 29.38
CA HIS A 457 -5.54 3.37 30.06
C HIS A 457 -4.24 4.19 30.25
N GLU A 458 -3.06 3.59 30.06
CA GLU A 458 -1.78 4.28 30.19
C GLU A 458 -1.54 5.33 29.09
N GLY A 459 -2.07 5.14 27.87
CA GLY A 459 -1.90 6.10 26.77
C GLY A 459 -2.75 7.37 26.90
N LEU A 460 -3.90 7.27 27.58
CA LEU A 460 -4.87 8.36 27.75
C LEU A 460 -4.55 9.29 28.93
N GLN A 461 -3.73 8.88 29.89
CA GLN A 461 -3.47 9.63 31.13
C GLN A 461 -2.22 10.54 31.10
N ALA A 462 -1.49 10.62 29.97
CA ALA A 462 -0.22 11.35 29.94
C ALA A 462 -0.33 12.89 29.82
N ALA A 463 -1.53 13.48 29.79
CA ALA A 463 -1.77 14.90 29.52
C ALA A 463 -1.54 15.87 30.71
N ALA A 464 -0.60 15.57 31.60
CA ALA A 464 -0.15 16.52 32.63
C ALA A 464 1.38 16.64 32.61
N LEU A 465 1.83 17.88 32.31
CA LEU A 465 3.19 18.44 32.35
C LEU A 465 4.19 17.96 31.26
N GLY A 466 4.56 18.87 30.35
CA GLY A 466 5.66 18.75 29.36
C GLY A 466 5.26 18.13 28.00
N GLU A 467 5.99 18.48 26.94
CA GLU A 467 5.98 17.70 25.68
C GLU A 467 6.53 16.30 25.98
N LYS A 468 5.74 15.26 25.72
CA LYS A 468 6.12 13.87 25.96
C LYS A 468 6.36 13.16 24.63
N MET A 469 7.26 12.18 24.65
CA MET A 469 7.49 11.27 23.54
C MET A 469 6.16 10.62 23.14
N PRO A 470 5.81 10.64 21.84
CA PRO A 470 4.59 10.02 21.33
C PRO A 470 4.59 8.52 21.62
N ILE A 471 3.50 8.03 22.23
CA ILE A 471 3.27 6.61 22.47
C ILE A 471 2.10 6.17 21.59
N LEU A 472 2.36 5.21 20.69
CA LEU A 472 1.33 4.69 19.79
C LEU A 472 0.29 3.87 20.57
N PRO A 473 -1.02 4.11 20.36
CA PRO A 473 -2.05 3.28 20.96
C PRO A 473 -1.92 1.84 20.46
N ARG A 474 -2.05 0.89 21.39
CA ARG A 474 -2.08 -0.54 21.11
C ARG A 474 -3.51 -0.96 20.81
N VAL A 475 -3.68 -1.71 19.73
CA VAL A 475 -4.98 -2.21 19.29
C VAL A 475 -4.95 -3.73 19.39
N ASN A 476 -5.91 -4.27 20.14
CA ASN A 476 -6.16 -5.70 20.20
C ASN A 476 -6.99 -6.12 18.99
N MET A 477 -6.42 -6.94 18.10
CA MET A 477 -7.06 -7.50 16.92
C MET A 477 -7.69 -8.89 17.16
N LEU A 478 -7.59 -9.41 18.39
CA LEU A 478 -8.04 -10.73 18.81
C LEU A 478 -8.86 -10.63 20.11
N ASN A 479 -9.88 -9.77 20.11
CA ASN A 479 -10.78 -9.61 21.26
C ASN A 479 -11.98 -10.60 21.20
N ILE A 480 -11.70 -11.90 21.32
CA ILE A 480 -12.73 -12.95 21.35
C ILE A 480 -13.02 -13.35 22.79
N ALA A 481 -14.21 -13.02 23.29
CA ALA A 481 -14.63 -13.31 24.66
C ALA A 481 -14.88 -14.82 24.91
N SER A 482 -15.33 -15.56 23.89
CA SER A 482 -15.62 -16.99 23.99
C SER A 482 -14.34 -17.82 23.99
N GLY A 483 -14.00 -18.41 25.14
CA GLY A 483 -12.86 -19.32 25.28
C GLY A 483 -12.88 -20.51 24.30
N PRO A 484 -14.01 -21.22 24.12
CA PRO A 484 -14.12 -22.30 23.13
C PRO A 484 -13.88 -21.84 21.68
N GLU A 485 -14.43 -20.69 21.29
CA GLU A 485 -14.22 -20.11 19.96
C GLU A 485 -12.77 -19.71 19.75
N ARG A 486 -12.19 -18.97 20.69
CA ARG A 486 -10.79 -18.55 20.65
C ARG A 486 -9.85 -19.77 20.57
N GLY A 487 -10.11 -20.80 21.36
CA GLY A 487 -9.35 -22.05 21.32
C GLY A 487 -9.53 -22.83 20.01
N ALA A 488 -10.72 -22.80 19.39
CA ALA A 488 -10.97 -23.39 18.08
C ALA A 488 -10.26 -22.62 16.94
N LEU A 489 -10.21 -21.29 17.05
CA LEU A 489 -9.47 -20.43 16.11
C LEU A 489 -7.96 -20.66 16.20
N MET A 490 -7.38 -20.65 17.40
CA MET A 490 -5.94 -20.89 17.55
C MET A 490 -5.54 -22.32 17.14
N ARG A 491 -6.45 -23.29 17.19
CA ARG A 491 -6.20 -24.65 16.67
C ARG A 491 -6.03 -24.73 15.15
N GLN A 492 -6.39 -23.68 14.41
CA GLN A 492 -6.11 -23.59 12.97
C GLN A 492 -4.63 -23.31 12.67
N LEU A 493 -3.85 -22.92 13.69
CA LEU A 493 -2.41 -22.70 13.61
C LEU A 493 -1.64 -23.90 14.17
N LEU A 494 -0.36 -23.99 13.79
CA LEU A 494 0.55 -25.00 14.35
C LEU A 494 0.69 -24.77 15.87
N PRO A 495 0.81 -25.85 16.69
CA PRO A 495 0.84 -25.73 18.15
C PRO A 495 1.86 -24.73 18.70
N ASN A 496 3.05 -24.67 18.10
CA ASN A 496 4.15 -23.78 18.47
C ASN A 496 3.92 -22.31 18.06
N GLU A 497 2.96 -22.02 17.19
CA GLU A 497 2.68 -20.66 16.71
C GLU A 497 1.55 -19.98 17.50
N ARG A 498 0.73 -20.75 18.23
CA ARG A 498 -0.52 -20.27 18.84
C ARG A 498 -0.30 -19.16 19.86
N GLY A 499 0.65 -19.34 20.77
CA GLY A 499 0.95 -18.38 21.83
C GLY A 499 1.47 -17.06 21.26
N PHE A 500 2.56 -17.14 20.50
CA PHE A 500 3.21 -15.95 19.94
C PHE A 500 2.33 -15.19 18.96
N PHE A 501 1.52 -15.88 18.14
CA PHE A 501 0.62 -15.21 17.21
C PHE A 501 -0.56 -14.56 17.92
N SER A 502 -1.07 -15.19 18.99
CA SER A 502 -2.08 -14.58 19.87
C SER A 502 -1.55 -13.28 20.48
N GLU A 503 -0.39 -13.34 21.13
CA GLU A 503 0.29 -12.17 21.72
C GLU A 503 0.58 -11.09 20.67
N TYR A 504 0.95 -11.52 19.46
CA TYR A 504 1.11 -10.62 18.33
C TYR A 504 -0.19 -9.86 18.06
N LEU A 505 -1.30 -10.55 17.82
CA LEU A 505 -2.56 -9.88 17.50
C LEU A 505 -3.16 -9.04 18.64
N GLU A 506 -2.88 -9.37 19.90
CA GLU A 506 -3.47 -8.68 21.05
C GLU A 506 -2.95 -7.25 21.28
N SER A 507 -1.80 -6.91 20.72
CA SER A 507 -1.16 -5.62 21.00
C SER A 507 -0.42 -5.08 19.77
N ARG A 508 -1.16 -4.64 18.75
CA ARG A 508 -0.58 -4.00 17.56
C ARG A 508 -0.57 -2.47 17.67
N PRO A 509 0.59 -1.81 17.59
CA PRO A 509 0.65 -0.35 17.52
C PRO A 509 -0.15 0.17 16.32
N LEU A 510 -1.03 1.14 16.55
CA LEU A 510 -1.99 1.69 15.57
C LEU A 510 -2.91 0.66 14.90
N GLY A 511 -2.94 -0.58 15.38
CA GLY A 511 -3.61 -1.65 14.66
C GLY A 511 -2.94 -1.96 13.31
N LEU A 512 -1.61 -1.84 13.18
CA LEU A 512 -0.88 -2.33 12.02
C LEU A 512 -0.22 -3.68 12.31
N GLY A 513 -0.67 -4.73 11.62
CA GLY A 513 -0.10 -6.07 11.65
C GLY A 513 0.59 -6.42 10.34
N LEU A 514 1.79 -7.00 10.41
CA LEU A 514 2.56 -7.43 9.25
C LEU A 514 2.97 -8.89 9.42
N ALA A 515 2.77 -9.72 8.42
CA ALA A 515 3.23 -11.10 8.42
C ALA A 515 3.99 -11.47 7.14
N THR A 516 5.08 -12.22 7.30
CA THR A 516 5.81 -12.83 6.18
C THR A 516 5.97 -14.32 6.42
N ALA A 517 6.01 -15.10 5.33
CA ALA A 517 6.33 -16.53 5.42
C ALA A 517 7.18 -16.98 4.26
N GLU A 518 8.07 -17.94 4.54
CA GLU A 518 8.84 -18.63 3.52
C GLU A 518 7.92 -19.42 2.55
N PRO A 519 8.38 -19.64 1.29
CA PRO A 519 7.66 -20.47 0.34
C PRO A 519 7.33 -21.86 0.90
N GLY A 520 6.08 -22.30 0.76
CA GLY A 520 5.60 -23.59 1.26
C GLY A 520 4.80 -23.53 2.56
N PHE A 521 4.83 -22.42 3.30
CA PHE A 521 3.98 -22.19 4.47
C PHE A 521 2.65 -21.52 4.08
N SER A 522 1.56 -21.87 4.75
CA SER A 522 0.21 -21.41 4.38
C SER A 522 -0.11 -20.00 4.89
N ARG A 523 0.51 -18.98 4.27
CA ARG A 523 0.29 -17.54 4.55
C ARG A 523 -1.17 -17.14 4.57
N THR A 524 -1.90 -17.53 3.53
CA THR A 524 -3.33 -17.25 3.40
C THR A 524 -4.12 -17.87 4.56
N SER A 525 -3.66 -18.98 5.16
CA SER A 525 -4.28 -19.56 6.36
C SER A 525 -4.00 -18.73 7.61
N LEU A 526 -2.76 -18.26 7.81
CA LEU A 526 -2.42 -17.33 8.91
C LEU A 526 -3.25 -16.04 8.79
N LEU A 527 -3.33 -15.50 7.58
CA LEU A 527 -4.11 -14.30 7.30
C LEU A 527 -5.61 -14.52 7.55
N ALA A 528 -6.16 -15.68 7.18
CA ALA A 528 -7.55 -16.01 7.46
C ALA A 528 -7.84 -16.12 8.97
N VAL A 529 -6.87 -16.57 9.78
CA VAL A 529 -6.99 -16.57 11.25
C VAL A 529 -6.99 -15.15 11.81
N ALA A 530 -6.07 -14.29 11.35
CA ALA A 530 -6.07 -12.87 11.71
C ALA A 530 -7.39 -12.19 11.31
N ALA A 531 -7.85 -12.42 10.08
CA ALA A 531 -9.11 -11.89 9.56
C ALA A 531 -10.32 -12.30 10.42
N TYR A 532 -10.40 -13.57 10.84
CA TYR A 532 -11.45 -14.02 11.75
C TYR A 532 -11.42 -13.27 13.10
N GLY A 533 -10.24 -13.15 13.71
CA GLY A 533 -10.06 -12.39 14.95
C GLY A 533 -10.46 -10.93 14.80
N MET A 534 -10.06 -10.31 13.70
CA MET A 534 -10.39 -8.92 13.36
C MET A 534 -11.88 -8.72 13.12
N ILE A 535 -12.59 -9.65 12.47
CA ILE A 535 -14.05 -9.58 12.30
C ILE A 535 -14.75 -9.64 13.65
N ARG A 536 -14.34 -10.56 14.54
CA ARG A 536 -14.91 -10.66 15.89
C ARG A 536 -14.61 -9.46 16.76
N THR A 537 -13.49 -8.79 16.52
CA THR A 537 -13.10 -7.59 17.25
C THR A 537 -13.79 -6.34 16.69
N PHE A 538 -13.73 -6.09 15.38
CA PHE A 538 -14.11 -4.83 14.75
C PHE A 538 -15.44 -4.90 13.99
N LYS A 539 -16.22 -5.98 14.17
CA LYS A 539 -17.49 -6.27 13.47
C LYS A 539 -17.35 -6.70 12.02
N SER A 540 -16.58 -6.00 11.19
CA SER A 540 -16.48 -6.30 9.76
C SER A 540 -15.19 -5.80 9.12
N ILE A 541 -14.74 -6.49 8.08
CA ILE A 541 -13.47 -6.18 7.41
C ILE A 541 -13.58 -6.11 5.89
N TYR A 542 -12.76 -5.26 5.28
CA TYR A 542 -12.52 -5.26 3.84
C TYR A 542 -11.29 -6.11 3.52
N VAL A 543 -11.39 -6.97 2.51
CA VAL A 543 -10.30 -7.85 2.09
C VAL A 543 -9.89 -7.54 0.66
N SER A 544 -8.59 -7.50 0.39
CA SER A 544 -8.08 -7.30 -0.96
C SER A 544 -6.82 -8.09 -1.25
N ALA A 545 -6.59 -8.35 -2.53
CA ALA A 545 -5.41 -9.04 -3.07
C ALA A 545 -5.17 -8.58 -4.52
N PRO A 546 -3.97 -8.77 -5.10
CA PRO A 546 -3.58 -8.12 -6.35
C PRO A 546 -4.32 -8.64 -7.60
N THR A 547 -4.86 -9.86 -7.55
CA THR A 547 -5.53 -10.50 -8.71
C THR A 547 -6.82 -11.17 -8.31
N ASP A 548 -7.74 -11.37 -9.26
CA ASP A 548 -9.01 -12.07 -8.98
C ASP A 548 -8.79 -13.45 -8.34
N VAL A 549 -7.82 -14.21 -8.83
CA VAL A 549 -7.46 -15.53 -8.30
C VAL A 549 -6.98 -15.44 -6.85
N ALA A 550 -6.15 -14.45 -6.52
CA ALA A 550 -5.69 -14.25 -5.15
C ALA A 550 -6.85 -13.88 -4.22
N VAL A 551 -7.78 -13.03 -4.68
CA VAL A 551 -8.96 -12.65 -3.89
C VAL A 551 -9.92 -13.85 -3.69
N ASP A 552 -10.11 -14.69 -4.72
CA ASP A 552 -10.88 -15.93 -4.61
C ASP A 552 -10.28 -16.85 -3.53
N ASN A 553 -8.95 -17.01 -3.55
CA ASN A 553 -8.23 -17.89 -2.64
C ASN A 553 -8.35 -17.44 -1.18
N ILE A 554 -8.18 -16.13 -0.89
CA ILE A 554 -8.31 -15.62 0.47
C ILE A 554 -9.76 -15.65 0.96
N ALA A 555 -10.73 -15.30 0.11
CA ALA A 555 -12.16 -15.36 0.47
C ALA A 555 -12.59 -16.80 0.82
N ALA A 556 -12.23 -17.78 -0.02
CA ALA A 556 -12.49 -19.19 0.22
C ALA A 556 -11.79 -19.68 1.49
N ARG A 557 -10.52 -19.28 1.71
CA ARG A 557 -9.76 -19.67 2.92
C ARG A 557 -10.39 -19.10 4.19
N MET A 558 -10.86 -17.86 4.17
CA MET A 558 -11.55 -17.24 5.31
C MET A 558 -12.84 -17.97 5.65
N TYR A 559 -13.66 -18.27 4.64
CA TYR A 559 -14.91 -19.01 4.83
C TYR A 559 -14.65 -20.41 5.40
N GLU A 560 -13.66 -21.13 4.86
CA GLU A 560 -13.27 -22.46 5.34
C GLU A 560 -12.70 -22.43 6.77
N THR A 561 -11.86 -21.44 7.10
CA THR A 561 -11.37 -21.23 8.46
C THR A 561 -12.54 -21.00 9.42
N SER A 562 -13.48 -20.13 9.04
CA SER A 562 -14.69 -19.88 9.83
C SER A 562 -15.51 -21.17 10.04
N ARG A 563 -15.70 -21.96 8.99
CA ARG A 563 -16.41 -23.25 9.05
C ARG A 563 -15.75 -24.19 10.06
N ARG A 564 -14.43 -24.37 10.00
CA ARG A 564 -13.68 -25.24 10.92
C ARG A 564 -13.75 -24.76 12.36
N VAL A 565 -13.64 -23.45 12.59
CA VAL A 565 -13.76 -22.86 13.93
C VAL A 565 -15.13 -23.13 14.51
N VAL A 566 -16.20 -22.91 13.74
CA VAL A 566 -17.57 -23.15 14.17
C VAL A 566 -17.84 -24.63 14.43
N GLU A 567 -17.46 -25.52 13.52
CA GLU A 567 -17.60 -26.98 13.70
C GLU A 567 -16.89 -27.45 14.97
N THR A 568 -15.68 -26.93 15.20
CA THR A 568 -14.84 -27.29 16.34
C THR A 568 -15.36 -26.71 17.66
N ALA A 569 -15.87 -25.47 17.65
CA ALA A 569 -16.37 -24.79 18.85
C ALA A 569 -17.77 -25.27 19.26
N ASN A 570 -18.64 -25.56 18.28
CA ASN A 570 -19.97 -26.10 18.52
C ASN A 570 -19.92 -27.57 18.96
N GLY A 571 -18.92 -28.34 18.52
CA GLY A 571 -18.76 -29.74 18.93
C GLY A 571 -20.05 -30.55 18.75
N SER A 572 -20.51 -31.20 19.81
CA SER A 572 -21.75 -32.00 19.85
C SER A 572 -23.00 -31.22 20.27
N MET A 573 -22.98 -29.88 20.25
CA MET A 573 -24.18 -29.10 20.57
C MET A 573 -25.32 -29.51 19.64
N GLU A 574 -26.54 -29.58 20.18
CA GLU A 574 -27.74 -29.90 19.40
C GLU A 574 -28.09 -28.77 18.43
N SER A 575 -28.87 -29.11 17.39
CA SER A 575 -29.44 -28.12 16.48
C SER A 575 -30.41 -27.20 17.22
N GLY A 576 -30.40 -25.91 16.89
CA GLY A 576 -31.28 -24.91 17.51
C GLY A 576 -30.83 -24.35 18.86
N ASN A 577 -29.71 -24.81 19.43
CA ASN A 577 -29.17 -24.21 20.65
C ASN A 577 -28.78 -22.73 20.40
N PRO A 578 -29.29 -21.78 21.22
CA PRO A 578 -29.08 -20.34 21.01
C PRO A 578 -27.62 -19.90 21.16
N ASN A 579 -26.79 -20.70 21.83
CA ASN A 579 -25.37 -20.42 22.03
C ASN A 579 -24.48 -21.01 20.93
N ARG A 580 -25.06 -21.64 19.89
CA ARG A 580 -24.27 -22.12 18.75
C ARG A 580 -23.60 -20.96 18.05
N LEU A 581 -22.31 -21.09 17.82
CA LEU A 581 -21.56 -20.18 16.99
C LEU A 581 -22.02 -20.27 15.55
N ARG A 582 -22.12 -19.12 14.88
CA ARG A 582 -22.45 -19.01 13.46
C ARG A 582 -21.20 -18.74 12.63
N ARG A 583 -21.20 -19.27 11.40
CA ARG A 583 -20.20 -19.00 10.37
C ARG A 583 -20.29 -17.55 9.92
N LEU A 584 -19.14 -16.98 9.62
CA LEU A 584 -19.01 -15.65 9.05
C LEU A 584 -19.53 -15.62 7.61
N LEU A 585 -20.24 -14.56 7.26
CA LEU A 585 -20.66 -14.26 5.89
C LEU A 585 -19.54 -13.54 5.14
N VAL A 586 -18.84 -14.30 4.29
CA VAL A 586 -17.77 -13.80 3.43
C VAL A 586 -18.31 -13.67 2.00
N ILE A 587 -18.24 -12.45 1.44
CA ILE A 587 -18.68 -12.16 0.08
C ILE A 587 -17.46 -11.85 -0.80
N ARG A 588 -17.28 -12.62 -1.87
CA ARG A 588 -16.33 -12.33 -2.95
C ARG A 588 -17.02 -11.42 -3.96
N GLY A 589 -16.59 -10.17 -4.09
CA GLY A 589 -17.20 -9.20 -5.01
C GLY A 589 -16.56 -9.20 -6.40
N TYR A 590 -17.37 -9.36 -7.44
CA TYR A 590 -16.98 -9.20 -8.84
C TYR A 590 -17.63 -7.96 -9.48
N LYS A 591 -17.44 -7.72 -10.78
CA LYS A 591 -18.10 -6.60 -11.47
C LYS A 591 -19.63 -6.72 -11.30
N PRO A 592 -20.35 -5.64 -10.91
CA PRO A 592 -21.79 -5.71 -10.66
C PRO A 592 -22.61 -6.24 -11.85
N ASP A 593 -22.20 -5.92 -13.06
CA ASP A 593 -22.86 -6.41 -14.28
C ASP A 593 -22.62 -7.92 -14.49
N ASP A 594 -21.42 -8.42 -14.19
CA ASP A 594 -21.11 -9.86 -14.25
C ASP A 594 -21.91 -10.63 -13.19
N GLU A 595 -22.01 -10.10 -11.96
CA GLU A 595 -22.81 -10.67 -10.88
C GLU A 595 -24.30 -10.77 -11.25
N MET A 596 -24.87 -9.68 -11.78
CA MET A 596 -26.26 -9.64 -12.22
C MET A 596 -26.52 -10.63 -13.37
N ALA A 597 -25.65 -10.63 -14.39
CA ALA A 597 -25.79 -11.50 -15.54
C ALA A 597 -25.65 -12.99 -15.14
N ALA A 598 -24.68 -13.32 -14.28
CA ALA A 598 -24.51 -14.67 -13.76
C ALA A 598 -25.71 -15.12 -12.92
N PHE A 599 -26.21 -14.26 -12.04
CA PHE A 599 -27.40 -14.52 -11.22
C PHE A 599 -28.62 -14.89 -12.08
N LEU A 600 -28.95 -14.07 -13.08
CA LEU A 600 -30.09 -14.32 -13.97
C LEU A 600 -29.90 -15.59 -14.81
N ARG A 601 -28.67 -15.87 -15.29
CA ARG A 601 -28.37 -17.07 -16.06
C ARG A 601 -28.50 -18.35 -15.22
N LEU A 602 -28.12 -18.32 -13.94
CA LEU A 602 -28.26 -19.46 -13.02
C LEU A 602 -29.70 -19.73 -12.63
N LEU A 603 -30.54 -18.69 -12.54
CA LEU A 603 -31.99 -18.88 -12.35
C LEU A 603 -32.63 -19.57 -13.57
N ARG A 604 -32.14 -19.28 -14.77
CA ARG A 604 -32.61 -19.93 -16.01
C ARG A 604 -32.06 -21.34 -16.18
N ASN A 605 -30.79 -21.54 -15.86
CA ASN A 605 -30.10 -22.82 -15.95
C ASN A 605 -29.17 -23.03 -14.74
N PRO A 606 -29.63 -23.78 -13.72
CA PRO A 606 -28.90 -24.01 -12.48
C PRO A 606 -27.54 -24.70 -12.64
N ASP A 607 -27.35 -25.49 -13.70
CA ASP A 607 -26.16 -26.32 -13.88
C ASP A 607 -24.94 -25.56 -14.45
N LEU A 608 -25.07 -24.26 -14.72
CA LEU A 608 -24.01 -23.47 -15.35
C LEU A 608 -22.78 -23.27 -14.46
N GLY A 609 -22.93 -23.27 -13.13
CA GLY A 609 -21.83 -22.99 -12.20
C GLY A 609 -21.07 -21.70 -12.56
N ASP A 610 -19.75 -21.77 -12.62
CA ASP A 610 -18.87 -20.64 -12.99
C ASP A 610 -19.09 -20.13 -14.43
N GLN A 611 -19.68 -20.93 -15.33
CA GLN A 611 -19.96 -20.56 -16.73
C GLN A 611 -21.19 -19.65 -16.88
N ALA A 612 -21.83 -19.29 -15.76
CA ALA A 612 -22.98 -18.41 -15.74
C ALA A 612 -22.65 -16.96 -16.08
N ALA A 613 -21.44 -16.49 -15.78
CA ALA A 613 -21.03 -15.15 -16.19
C ALA A 613 -20.90 -15.07 -17.73
N PRO A 614 -21.27 -13.95 -18.36
CA PRO A 614 -21.27 -13.81 -19.80
C PRO A 614 -19.87 -14.03 -20.38
N GLU A 615 -19.78 -14.94 -21.35
CA GLU A 615 -18.60 -15.02 -22.20
C GLU A 615 -18.70 -13.95 -23.28
N SER A 616 -17.70 -13.08 -23.34
CA SER A 616 -17.57 -12.17 -24.46
C SER A 616 -16.68 -12.82 -25.51
N ALA A 617 -17.17 -12.97 -26.73
CA ALA A 617 -16.34 -13.37 -27.87
C ALA A 617 -15.09 -12.48 -28.03
N TRP A 618 -15.16 -11.24 -27.52
CA TRP A 618 -14.09 -10.26 -27.55
C TRP A 618 -13.25 -10.26 -26.27
N ARG A 619 -13.88 -10.14 -25.08
CA ARG A 619 -13.20 -10.03 -23.77
C ARG A 619 -12.78 -11.36 -23.13
N GLY A 620 -13.11 -12.49 -23.76
CA GLY A 620 -12.88 -13.82 -23.22
C GLY A 620 -13.91 -14.18 -22.13
N ALA A 621 -13.66 -15.31 -21.46
CA ALA A 621 -14.47 -15.73 -20.32
C ALA A 621 -14.29 -14.75 -19.15
N SER A 622 -15.39 -14.38 -18.50
CA SER A 622 -15.32 -13.62 -17.25
C SER A 622 -14.53 -14.42 -16.21
N ARG A 623 -13.80 -13.71 -15.33
CA ARG A 623 -13.08 -14.31 -14.19
C ARG A 623 -14.00 -14.54 -12.99
N TRP A 624 -15.27 -14.21 -13.13
CA TRP A 624 -16.30 -14.47 -12.12
C TRP A 624 -16.36 -15.96 -11.79
N LYS A 625 -16.58 -16.26 -10.51
CA LYS A 625 -16.87 -17.61 -10.03
C LYS A 625 -18.08 -17.58 -9.14
N LEU A 626 -18.83 -18.68 -9.13
CA LEU A 626 -20.02 -18.81 -8.32
C LEU A 626 -19.66 -18.77 -6.83
N HIS A 627 -18.67 -19.56 -6.39
CA HIS A 627 -18.39 -19.74 -4.97
C HIS A 627 -18.18 -18.41 -4.22
N LEU A 628 -19.02 -18.15 -3.19
CA LEU A 628 -19.03 -16.96 -2.34
C LEU A 628 -19.34 -15.62 -3.04
N SER A 629 -19.68 -15.62 -4.33
CA SER A 629 -20.13 -14.43 -5.05
C SER A 629 -21.41 -13.84 -4.47
N LEU A 630 -21.75 -12.61 -4.86
CA LEU A 630 -23.06 -12.03 -4.51
C LEU A 630 -24.20 -12.88 -5.05
N ALA A 631 -24.09 -13.35 -6.30
CA ALA A 631 -25.08 -14.23 -6.89
C ALA A 631 -25.23 -15.55 -6.10
N TYR A 632 -24.14 -16.15 -5.62
CA TYR A 632 -24.21 -17.38 -4.82
C TYR A 632 -25.00 -17.22 -3.53
N TRP A 633 -24.75 -16.15 -2.77
CA TRP A 633 -25.50 -15.90 -1.53
C TRP A 633 -26.96 -15.55 -1.81
N ALA A 634 -27.24 -14.82 -2.89
CA ALA A 634 -28.60 -14.55 -3.34
C ALA A 634 -29.36 -15.83 -3.72
N LEU A 635 -28.72 -16.73 -4.48
CA LEU A 635 -29.28 -18.03 -4.87
C LEU A 635 -29.56 -18.91 -3.65
N LYS A 636 -28.66 -18.91 -2.64
CA LYS A 636 -28.86 -19.63 -1.38
C LYS A 636 -30.10 -19.16 -0.64
N ILE A 637 -30.28 -17.85 -0.52
CA ILE A 637 -31.42 -17.24 0.15
C ILE A 637 -32.73 -17.54 -0.60
N LEU A 638 -32.71 -17.55 -1.94
CA LEU A 638 -33.85 -17.92 -2.77
C LEU A 638 -34.14 -19.44 -2.81
N ARG A 639 -33.34 -20.25 -2.11
CA ARG A 639 -33.45 -21.72 -2.11
C ARG A 639 -33.27 -22.30 -3.52
N SER A 640 -32.36 -21.71 -4.30
CA SER A 640 -32.11 -22.11 -5.68
C SER A 640 -31.52 -23.51 -5.78
N GLN A 641 -31.90 -24.26 -6.82
CA GLN A 641 -31.28 -25.56 -7.14
C GLN A 641 -29.81 -25.44 -7.60
N ALA A 642 -29.34 -24.23 -7.93
CA ALA A 642 -27.97 -23.99 -8.41
C ALA A 642 -26.90 -24.09 -7.32
N VAL A 643 -27.31 -24.03 -6.05
CA VAL A 643 -26.42 -24.00 -4.88
C VAL A 643 -27.00 -24.85 -3.76
N GLU A 644 -26.17 -25.26 -2.81
CA GLU A 644 -26.63 -25.98 -1.65
C GLU A 644 -27.51 -25.09 -0.74
N PRO A 645 -28.51 -25.66 -0.02
CA PRO A 645 -29.32 -24.90 0.92
C PRO A 645 -28.50 -24.25 2.05
N LEU A 646 -29.08 -23.23 2.70
CA LEU A 646 -28.50 -22.64 3.91
C LEU A 646 -28.28 -23.73 4.97
N HIS A 647 -27.04 -23.86 5.43
CA HIS A 647 -26.69 -24.77 6.50
C HIS A 647 -27.09 -24.16 7.85
N GLN A 648 -27.50 -25.00 8.81
CA GLN A 648 -27.98 -24.54 10.11
C GLN A 648 -27.05 -23.56 10.83
N ASP A 649 -25.74 -23.67 10.63
CA ASP A 649 -24.69 -22.83 11.25
C ASP A 649 -24.30 -21.61 10.40
N ASP A 650 -24.92 -21.39 9.24
CA ASP A 650 -24.68 -20.19 8.44
C ASP A 650 -25.19 -18.93 9.18
N SER A 651 -24.74 -17.75 8.74
CA SER A 651 -25.03 -16.48 9.41
C SER A 651 -26.53 -16.27 9.63
N THR A 652 -26.90 -15.84 10.84
CA THR A 652 -28.30 -15.54 11.18
C THR A 652 -28.87 -14.41 10.31
N ALA A 653 -28.02 -13.50 9.83
CA ALA A 653 -28.45 -12.45 8.91
C ALA A 653 -28.99 -13.01 7.59
N LEU A 654 -28.46 -14.14 7.09
CA LEU A 654 -28.97 -14.80 5.88
C LEU A 654 -30.37 -15.37 6.11
N TYR A 655 -30.63 -15.98 7.27
CA TYR A 655 -31.95 -16.48 7.63
C TYR A 655 -32.97 -15.35 7.81
N GLN A 656 -32.56 -14.23 8.43
CA GLN A 656 -33.41 -13.04 8.54
C GLN A 656 -33.72 -12.44 7.18
N PHE A 657 -32.72 -12.39 6.29
CA PHE A 657 -32.92 -11.94 4.91
C PHE A 657 -33.87 -12.88 4.16
N GLN A 658 -33.70 -14.19 4.29
CA GLN A 658 -34.59 -15.20 3.73
C GLN A 658 -36.04 -15.03 4.21
N ALA A 659 -36.26 -14.86 5.51
CA ALA A 659 -37.59 -14.61 6.05
C ALA A 659 -38.18 -13.28 5.54
N ARG A 660 -37.35 -12.23 5.38
CA ARG A 660 -37.80 -10.95 4.83
C ARG A 660 -38.28 -11.11 3.39
N ILE A 661 -37.50 -11.76 2.53
CA ILE A 661 -37.89 -11.94 1.12
C ILE A 661 -39.13 -12.80 0.96
N ASP A 662 -39.36 -13.78 1.84
CA ASP A 662 -40.54 -14.65 1.78
C ASP A 662 -41.84 -13.85 1.94
N ASN A 663 -41.78 -12.71 2.63
CA ASN A 663 -42.90 -11.80 2.85
C ASN A 663 -43.07 -10.74 1.74
N VAL A 664 -42.17 -10.67 0.75
CA VAL A 664 -42.24 -9.73 -0.38
C VAL A 664 -43.00 -10.37 -1.53
N ALA A 665 -44.19 -9.87 -1.84
CA ALA A 665 -45.07 -10.43 -2.87
C ALA A 665 -44.45 -10.30 -4.27
N GLU A 666 -43.74 -9.20 -4.55
CA GLU A 666 -43.09 -8.94 -5.84
C GLU A 666 -41.99 -9.96 -6.18
N LEU A 667 -41.42 -10.63 -5.16
CA LEU A 667 -40.37 -11.63 -5.35
C LEU A 667 -40.92 -13.07 -5.41
N ALA A 668 -42.24 -13.28 -5.35
CA ALA A 668 -42.83 -14.62 -5.31
C ALA A 668 -42.47 -15.47 -6.54
N VAL A 669 -42.58 -14.88 -7.74
CA VAL A 669 -42.21 -15.56 -8.99
C VAL A 669 -40.72 -15.89 -9.03
N LEU A 670 -39.87 -14.94 -8.59
CA LEU A 670 -38.42 -15.15 -8.53
C LEU A 670 -38.07 -16.32 -7.59
N ARG A 671 -38.71 -16.40 -6.42
CA ARG A 671 -38.53 -17.51 -5.47
C ARG A 671 -38.98 -18.84 -6.06
N GLY A 672 -40.16 -18.88 -6.69
CA GLY A 672 -40.68 -20.09 -7.33
C GLY A 672 -39.78 -20.60 -8.46
N VAL A 673 -39.26 -19.70 -9.29
CA VAL A 673 -38.31 -20.05 -10.36
C VAL A 673 -36.99 -20.55 -9.78
N ALA A 674 -36.43 -19.88 -8.77
CA ALA A 674 -35.20 -20.31 -8.13
C ALA A 674 -35.32 -21.73 -7.54
N ALA A 675 -36.39 -21.98 -6.77
CA ALA A 675 -36.67 -23.28 -6.16
C ALA A 675 -36.99 -24.39 -7.18
N GLY A 676 -37.31 -24.02 -8.42
CA GLY A 676 -37.76 -24.92 -9.49
C GLY A 676 -39.24 -25.30 -9.40
N ASP A 677 -40.01 -24.61 -8.57
CA ASP A 677 -41.47 -24.76 -8.44
C ASP A 677 -42.20 -24.09 -9.62
N GLN A 678 -41.57 -23.10 -10.26
CA GLN A 678 -42.10 -22.39 -11.42
C GLN A 678 -41.12 -22.43 -12.61
N PRO A 679 -41.62 -22.47 -13.86
CA PRO A 679 -40.79 -22.40 -15.04
C PRO A 679 -40.27 -20.97 -15.28
N TRP A 680 -39.08 -20.85 -15.88
CA TRP A 680 -38.44 -19.58 -16.24
C TRP A 680 -39.36 -18.60 -17.01
N ARG A 681 -40.24 -19.10 -17.87
CA ARG A 681 -41.20 -18.28 -18.64
C ARG A 681 -42.11 -17.40 -17.77
N ASP A 682 -42.38 -17.82 -16.53
CA ASP A 682 -43.23 -17.07 -15.60
C ASP A 682 -42.48 -15.80 -15.13
N TYR A 683 -41.15 -15.89 -14.96
CA TYR A 683 -40.30 -14.73 -14.69
C TYR A 683 -40.17 -13.84 -15.92
N GLU A 684 -40.04 -14.40 -17.13
CA GLU A 684 -39.98 -13.61 -18.38
C GLU A 684 -41.26 -12.79 -18.63
N ALA A 685 -42.41 -13.25 -18.13
CA ALA A 685 -43.66 -12.51 -18.22
C ALA A 685 -43.68 -11.26 -17.31
N GLN A 686 -42.93 -11.27 -16.21
CA GLN A 686 -42.86 -10.18 -15.22
C GLN A 686 -41.44 -10.03 -14.65
N PRO A 687 -40.45 -9.64 -15.47
CA PRO A 687 -39.06 -9.59 -15.04
C PRO A 687 -38.83 -8.41 -14.09
N LEU A 688 -37.92 -8.60 -13.14
CA LEU A 688 -37.36 -7.47 -12.40
C LEU A 688 -36.50 -6.62 -13.34
N THR A 689 -36.52 -5.31 -13.13
CA THR A 689 -35.59 -4.40 -13.81
C THR A 689 -34.16 -4.64 -13.33
N ASP A 690 -33.16 -4.34 -14.18
CA ASP A 690 -31.74 -4.44 -13.84
C ASP A 690 -31.41 -3.73 -12.51
N ASN A 691 -32.00 -2.56 -12.29
CA ASN A 691 -31.80 -1.80 -11.05
C ASN A 691 -32.39 -2.54 -9.84
N GLN A 692 -33.56 -3.17 -9.96
CA GLN A 692 -34.13 -3.97 -8.87
C GLN A 692 -33.25 -5.18 -8.55
N VAL A 693 -32.71 -5.86 -9.57
CA VAL A 693 -31.78 -6.99 -9.36
C VAL A 693 -30.48 -6.52 -8.69
N LYS A 694 -29.89 -5.43 -9.18
CA LYS A 694 -28.68 -4.83 -8.59
C LYS A 694 -28.91 -4.36 -7.15
N CYS A 695 -30.07 -3.77 -6.85
CA CYS A 695 -30.45 -3.40 -5.49
C CYS A 695 -30.58 -4.64 -4.59
N PHE A 696 -31.28 -5.68 -5.05
CA PHE A 696 -31.43 -6.93 -4.32
C PHE A 696 -30.07 -7.59 -3.99
N LEU A 697 -29.17 -7.69 -4.98
CA LEU A 697 -27.81 -8.19 -4.75
C LEU A 697 -27.04 -7.27 -3.79
N GLY A 698 -27.16 -5.95 -3.94
CA GLY A 698 -26.49 -4.97 -3.11
C GLY A 698 -26.91 -4.99 -1.64
N GLU A 699 -28.15 -5.37 -1.32
CA GLU A 699 -28.62 -5.50 0.07
C GLU A 699 -27.84 -6.59 0.85
N LEU A 700 -27.32 -7.62 0.18
CA LEU A 700 -26.53 -8.66 0.83
C LEU A 700 -25.19 -8.15 1.36
N LEU A 701 -24.62 -7.14 0.69
CA LEU A 701 -23.39 -6.51 1.18
C LEU A 701 -23.61 -5.90 2.57
N LEU A 702 -24.78 -5.33 2.86
CA LEU A 702 -25.06 -4.66 4.13
C LEU A 702 -24.98 -5.57 5.35
N VAL A 703 -25.13 -6.88 5.15
CA VAL A 703 -25.10 -7.89 6.23
C VAL A 703 -23.82 -8.73 6.23
N ALA A 704 -22.87 -8.44 5.33
CA ALA A 704 -21.62 -9.18 5.23
C ALA A 704 -20.67 -8.88 6.40
N ASP A 705 -20.02 -9.94 6.90
CA ASP A 705 -18.94 -9.81 7.87
C ASP A 705 -17.62 -9.43 7.16
N ALA A 706 -17.44 -9.89 5.92
CA ALA A 706 -16.31 -9.54 5.08
C ALA A 706 -16.68 -9.40 3.60
N VAL A 707 -16.10 -8.39 2.93
CA VAL A 707 -16.20 -8.21 1.47
C VAL A 707 -14.79 -8.23 0.88
N ALA A 708 -14.59 -9.10 -0.11
CA ALA A 708 -13.29 -9.34 -0.75
C ALA A 708 -13.29 -8.93 -2.23
N THR A 709 -12.48 -7.94 -2.60
CA THR A 709 -12.33 -7.49 -4.00
C THR A 709 -10.88 -7.24 -4.39
N THR A 710 -10.61 -6.99 -5.67
CA THR A 710 -9.33 -6.38 -6.10
C THR A 710 -9.29 -4.90 -5.70
N PRO A 711 -8.10 -4.25 -5.68
CA PRO A 711 -8.00 -2.81 -5.40
C PRO A 711 -8.84 -1.95 -6.33
N THR A 712 -8.87 -2.27 -7.63
CA THR A 712 -9.67 -1.55 -8.63
C THR A 712 -11.17 -1.58 -8.30
N LEU A 713 -11.71 -2.76 -7.96
CA LEU A 713 -13.14 -2.88 -7.61
C LEU A 713 -13.47 -2.22 -6.27
N SER A 714 -12.51 -2.11 -5.34
CA SER A 714 -12.72 -1.44 -4.05
C SER A 714 -13.05 0.05 -4.15
N TRP A 715 -12.78 0.64 -5.32
CA TRP A 715 -13.07 2.04 -5.63
C TRP A 715 -14.36 2.23 -6.44
N GLN A 716 -15.06 1.16 -6.79
CA GLN A 716 -16.28 1.20 -7.59
C GLN A 716 -17.51 0.87 -6.73
N LEU A 717 -18.66 1.45 -7.07
CA LEU A 717 -19.91 1.06 -6.45
C LEU A 717 -20.29 -0.37 -6.88
N PRO A 718 -20.88 -1.18 -5.98
CA PRO A 718 -21.30 -0.84 -4.61
C PRO A 718 -20.19 -1.00 -3.54
N TYR A 719 -19.06 -1.61 -3.88
CA TYR A 719 -18.03 -2.00 -2.91
C TYR A 719 -17.37 -0.83 -2.21
N LYS A 720 -17.12 0.28 -2.92
CA LYS A 720 -16.62 1.53 -2.33
C LYS A 720 -17.52 2.02 -1.20
N ARG A 721 -18.84 2.02 -1.42
CA ARG A 721 -19.81 2.45 -0.40
C ARG A 721 -19.75 1.55 0.82
N TRP A 722 -19.67 0.24 0.61
CA TRP A 722 -19.56 -0.71 1.72
C TRP A 722 -18.27 -0.51 2.50
N LYS A 723 -17.13 -0.40 1.80
CA LYS A 723 -15.82 -0.13 2.40
C LYS A 723 -15.83 1.15 3.26
N ASP A 724 -16.38 2.23 2.72
CA ASP A 724 -16.38 3.54 3.37
C ASP A 724 -17.37 3.64 4.53
N SER A 725 -18.36 2.74 4.62
CA SER A 725 -19.44 2.80 5.62
C SER A 725 -19.49 1.62 6.58
N ASN A 726 -18.87 0.49 6.24
CA ASN A 726 -18.91 -0.76 7.01
C ASN A 726 -17.53 -1.44 7.10
N GLY A 727 -16.49 -0.99 6.39
CA GLY A 727 -15.16 -1.59 6.46
C GLY A 727 -14.36 -1.10 7.68
N HIS A 728 -14.58 -1.70 8.85
CA HIS A 728 -13.95 -1.24 10.11
C HIS A 728 -12.47 -1.60 10.23
N ALA A 729 -11.99 -2.59 9.46
CA ALA A 729 -10.58 -2.93 9.33
C ALA A 729 -10.29 -3.51 7.93
N VAL A 730 -9.00 -3.59 7.58
CA VAL A 730 -8.56 -4.04 6.25
C VAL A 730 -7.55 -5.18 6.36
N VAL A 731 -7.69 -6.17 5.48
CA VAL A 731 -6.76 -7.29 5.35
C VAL A 731 -6.30 -7.41 3.90
N ILE A 732 -4.99 -7.51 3.68
CA ILE A 732 -4.39 -7.61 2.35
C ILE A 732 -3.58 -8.90 2.24
N ASP A 733 -3.98 -9.79 1.32
CA ASP A 733 -3.19 -10.96 0.94
C ASP A 733 -2.24 -10.61 -0.22
N GLN A 734 -1.10 -11.31 -0.28
CA GLN A 734 -0.01 -11.04 -1.25
C GLN A 734 0.39 -9.56 -1.29
N ALA A 735 0.52 -8.95 -0.11
CA ALA A 735 0.85 -7.54 0.06
C ALA A 735 2.26 -7.18 -0.47
N ASP A 736 3.10 -8.17 -0.74
CA ASP A 736 4.38 -8.04 -1.46
C ASP A 736 4.21 -7.67 -2.94
N ASN A 737 3.04 -7.93 -3.54
CA ASN A 737 2.69 -7.58 -4.92
C ASN A 737 1.62 -6.46 -4.98
N ILE A 738 1.34 -5.80 -3.85
CA ILE A 738 0.45 -4.64 -3.79
C ILE A 738 1.28 -3.37 -3.75
N SER A 739 1.05 -2.49 -4.73
CA SER A 739 1.67 -1.16 -4.75
C SER A 739 1.15 -0.30 -3.58
N ARG A 740 1.95 0.67 -3.11
CA ARG A 740 1.50 1.63 -2.09
C ARG A 740 0.19 2.36 -2.50
N PRO A 741 0.04 2.86 -3.74
CA PRO A 741 -1.22 3.46 -4.21
C PRO A 741 -2.44 2.51 -4.23
N ASP A 742 -2.23 1.22 -4.55
CA ASP A 742 -3.30 0.23 -4.48
C ASP A 742 -3.70 -0.08 -3.04
N LEU A 743 -2.74 -0.14 -2.10
CA LEU A 743 -3.06 -0.21 -0.69
C LEU A 743 -3.90 0.98 -0.27
N TYR A 744 -3.52 2.21 -0.63
CA TYR A 744 -4.26 3.42 -0.27
C TYR A 744 -5.68 3.41 -0.81
N SER A 745 -5.87 2.82 -2.00
CA SER A 745 -7.20 2.66 -2.60
C SER A 745 -8.12 1.79 -1.75
N VAL A 746 -7.57 0.84 -1.00
CA VAL A 746 -8.34 -0.06 -0.13
C VAL A 746 -8.40 0.48 1.30
N TRP A 747 -7.26 0.82 1.89
CA TRP A 747 -7.11 1.21 3.28
C TRP A 747 -7.68 2.59 3.61
N GLY A 748 -7.54 3.55 2.70
CA GLY A 748 -7.90 4.95 2.94
C GLY A 748 -6.92 5.67 3.87
N ASN A 749 -7.32 6.82 4.40
CA ASN A 749 -6.45 7.78 5.10
C ASN A 749 -6.81 8.02 6.58
N THR A 750 -7.63 7.17 7.20
CA THR A 750 -8.16 7.38 8.57
C THR A 750 -7.57 6.45 9.64
N MET A 751 -6.50 5.71 9.31
CA MET A 751 -5.83 4.78 10.23
C MET A 751 -6.78 3.78 10.90
N ILE A 752 -7.66 3.15 10.11
CA ILE A 752 -8.36 1.96 10.56
C ILE A 752 -7.37 0.78 10.64
N PRO A 753 -7.62 -0.24 11.49
CA PRO A 753 -6.71 -1.38 11.61
C PRO A 753 -6.44 -2.06 10.27
N LEU A 754 -5.18 -2.45 10.04
CA LEU A 754 -4.67 -3.02 8.79
C LEU A 754 -3.79 -4.24 9.09
N PHE A 755 -4.02 -5.34 8.38
CA PHE A 755 -3.15 -6.50 8.40
C PHE A 755 -2.64 -6.83 6.99
N LEU A 756 -1.31 -6.83 6.80
CA LEU A 756 -0.64 -7.15 5.54
C LEU A 756 0.07 -8.49 5.65
N ALA A 757 -0.16 -9.40 4.71
CA ALA A 757 0.61 -10.64 4.60
C ALA A 757 1.16 -10.86 3.20
N GLY A 758 2.40 -11.34 3.10
CA GLY A 758 3.06 -11.57 1.81
C GLY A 758 4.33 -12.43 1.88
N ASP A 759 4.97 -12.60 0.73
CA ASP A 759 6.22 -13.35 0.55
C ASP A 759 7.30 -12.51 -0.11
N GLU A 760 8.44 -12.40 0.55
CA GLU A 760 9.56 -11.58 0.10
C GLU A 760 10.25 -12.13 -1.15
N LYS A 761 9.99 -13.40 -1.50
CA LYS A 761 10.53 -14.05 -2.70
C LYS A 761 9.55 -14.01 -3.87
N GLN A 762 8.34 -13.48 -3.68
CA GLN A 762 7.32 -13.33 -4.72
C GLN A 762 7.48 -12.01 -5.48
N PRO A 763 6.90 -11.91 -6.70
CA PRO A 763 7.13 -10.77 -7.57
C PRO A 763 6.60 -9.47 -6.95
N GLN A 764 7.42 -8.43 -7.05
CA GLN A 764 7.09 -7.05 -6.68
C GLN A 764 6.04 -6.44 -7.63
N PRO A 765 5.40 -5.31 -7.25
CA PRO A 765 4.49 -4.57 -8.11
C PRO A 765 5.12 -4.29 -9.48
N THR A 766 4.34 -4.56 -10.53
CA THR A 766 4.83 -4.40 -11.91
C THR A 766 4.91 -2.92 -12.27
N VAL A 767 6.10 -2.47 -12.68
CA VAL A 767 6.34 -1.14 -13.24
C VAL A 767 6.73 -1.29 -14.70
N ARG A 768 5.87 -0.86 -15.62
CA ARG A 768 6.05 -1.19 -17.03
C ARG A 768 7.22 -0.40 -17.64
N SER A 769 7.45 0.83 -17.18
CA SER A 769 8.45 1.79 -17.70
C SER A 769 9.81 1.73 -17.02
N ALA A 770 10.06 0.71 -16.19
CA ALA A 770 11.24 0.68 -15.33
C ALA A 770 12.58 0.81 -16.07
N TYR A 771 12.64 0.36 -17.32
CA TYR A 771 13.85 0.40 -18.14
C TYR A 771 13.70 1.22 -19.42
N ASP A 772 12.54 1.86 -19.61
CA ASP A 772 12.26 2.62 -20.83
C ASP A 772 12.95 4.00 -20.78
N LYS A 773 13.56 4.39 -21.90
CA LYS A 773 14.31 5.64 -22.05
C LYS A 773 13.91 6.38 -23.32
N ASP A 774 14.06 7.70 -23.30
CA ASP A 774 13.97 8.51 -24.51
C ASP A 774 15.24 8.42 -25.38
N ASP A 775 15.20 9.00 -26.58
CA ASP A 775 16.32 9.01 -27.53
C ASP A 775 17.59 9.70 -27.00
N LYS A 776 17.46 10.49 -25.92
CA LYS A 776 18.58 11.18 -25.26
C LYS A 776 19.09 10.39 -24.04
N GLY A 777 18.54 9.20 -23.78
CA GLY A 777 18.92 8.32 -22.68
C GLY A 777 18.32 8.70 -21.32
N ASN A 778 17.39 9.65 -21.26
CA ASN A 778 16.67 9.99 -20.04
C ASN A 778 15.65 8.89 -19.72
N ALA A 779 15.41 8.63 -18.44
CA ALA A 779 14.38 7.67 -18.03
C ALA A 779 12.99 8.24 -18.32
N LEU A 780 12.10 7.44 -18.92
CA LEU A 780 10.70 7.85 -19.10
C LEU A 780 9.97 7.95 -17.76
N ASN A 781 10.31 7.08 -16.81
CA ASN A 781 9.84 7.14 -15.44
C ASN A 781 11.03 7.27 -14.48
N ARG A 782 11.19 8.46 -13.91
CA ARG A 782 12.29 8.80 -13.00
C ARG A 782 12.10 8.19 -11.60
N HIS A 783 10.91 7.70 -11.28
CA HIS A 783 10.58 7.08 -9.98
C HIS A 783 10.23 5.60 -10.10
N ALA A 784 10.62 4.93 -11.18
CA ALA A 784 10.25 3.54 -11.40
C ALA A 784 10.75 2.60 -10.27
N ALA A 785 11.92 2.88 -9.70
CA ALA A 785 12.45 2.12 -8.57
C ALA A 785 11.56 2.25 -7.32
N ASP A 786 10.93 3.41 -7.12
CA ASP A 786 9.97 3.64 -6.04
C ASP A 786 8.63 2.93 -6.30
N ALA A 787 8.13 2.95 -7.53
CA ALA A 787 6.90 2.24 -7.89
C ALA A 787 7.01 0.72 -7.67
N GLY A 788 8.23 0.16 -7.74
CA GLY A 788 8.50 -1.25 -7.44
C GLY A 788 8.48 -1.61 -5.95
N ILE A 789 8.43 -0.64 -5.04
CA ILE A 789 8.35 -0.90 -3.59
C ILE A 789 6.90 -1.19 -3.21
N SER A 790 6.65 -2.42 -2.76
CA SER A 790 5.36 -2.85 -2.27
C SER A 790 4.99 -2.20 -0.93
N ALA A 791 3.70 -2.21 -0.60
CA ALA A 791 3.23 -1.72 0.68
C ALA A 791 3.85 -2.47 1.87
N LEU A 792 3.98 -3.80 1.75
CA LEU A 792 4.60 -4.63 2.79
C LEU A 792 6.09 -4.32 2.96
N GLU A 793 6.84 -4.19 1.85
CA GLU A 793 8.27 -3.83 1.91
C GLU A 793 8.48 -2.45 2.55
N PHE A 794 7.61 -1.48 2.24
CA PHE A 794 7.69 -0.14 2.80
C PHE A 794 7.49 -0.12 4.33
N PHE A 795 6.40 -0.68 4.84
CA PHE A 795 6.17 -0.72 6.30
C PHE A 795 7.22 -1.57 7.02
N LYS A 796 7.63 -2.68 6.44
CA LYS A 796 8.73 -3.48 6.98
C LYS A 796 10.03 -2.67 7.05
N GLY A 797 10.39 -1.97 5.97
CA GLY A 797 11.64 -1.20 5.86
C GLY A 797 11.69 0.07 6.72
N THR A 798 10.53 0.62 7.09
CA THR A 798 10.41 1.80 7.97
C THR A 798 10.42 1.45 9.46
N GLY A 799 10.52 0.17 9.83
CA GLY A 799 10.73 -0.27 11.20
C GLY A 799 9.49 -0.79 11.93
N TRP A 800 8.46 -1.24 11.21
CA TRP A 800 7.31 -1.91 11.83
C TRP A 800 7.62 -3.39 12.12
N PRO A 801 7.18 -3.93 13.29
CA PRO A 801 7.49 -5.30 13.68
C PRO A 801 6.67 -6.33 12.87
N VAL A 802 7.37 -7.31 12.30
CA VAL A 802 6.80 -8.33 11.41
C VAL A 802 6.73 -9.69 12.10
N PHE A 803 5.59 -10.35 12.03
CA PHE A 803 5.46 -11.76 12.40
C PHE A 803 6.02 -12.65 11.27
N ARG A 804 7.02 -13.47 11.57
CA ARG A 804 7.66 -14.34 10.57
C ARG A 804 7.35 -15.82 10.83
N LEU A 805 6.86 -16.50 9.81
CA LEU A 805 6.72 -17.96 9.76
C LEU A 805 8.01 -18.56 9.19
N ASN A 806 8.82 -19.21 10.04
CA ASN A 806 10.16 -19.72 9.68
C ASN A 806 10.29 -21.23 9.91
N ALA A 807 10.91 -21.95 8.97
CA ALA A 807 11.16 -23.40 9.08
C ALA A 807 12.05 -23.81 10.27
N SER A 808 12.94 -22.91 10.74
CA SER A 808 13.81 -23.18 11.89
C SER A 808 13.03 -23.43 13.20
N ARG A 809 11.79 -22.93 13.33
CA ARG A 809 10.89 -23.19 14.47
C ARG A 809 10.17 -24.54 14.40
N VAL A 810 10.16 -25.18 13.23
CA VAL A 810 9.64 -26.55 13.05
C VAL A 810 10.71 -27.58 13.41
N ALA A 811 11.99 -27.26 13.19
CA ALA A 811 13.11 -28.17 13.42
C ALA A 811 13.62 -28.21 14.88
N THR A 812 13.32 -27.21 15.72
CA THR A 812 13.85 -27.14 17.10
C THR A 812 13.13 -28.05 18.10
N PHE A 813 12.00 -28.66 17.73
CA PHE A 813 11.25 -29.58 18.60
C PHE A 813 10.89 -30.91 17.93
N GLY A 814 11.71 -31.34 16.95
CA GLY A 814 11.57 -32.63 16.28
C GLY A 814 12.61 -33.66 16.74
N ILE A 815 12.44 -34.22 17.95
CA ILE A 815 12.54 -35.67 18.24
C ILE A 815 11.42 -36.00 19.22
#